data_AF-A0A9C7LAW6-F1
#
_entry.id   AF-A0A9C7LAW6-F1
#
_cell.length_a   1.000
_cell.length_b   1.000
_cell.length_c   1.000
_cell.angle_alpha   90.00
_cell.angle_beta   90.00
_cell.angle_gamma   90.00
#
_symmetry.space_group_name_H-M   'P 1'
#
loop_
_entity.id
_entity.type
_entity.pdbx_description
1 polymer ?
#
loop_
_entity_poly.entity_id
_entity_poly.type
_entity_poly.pdbx_seq_one_letter_code
_entity_poly.pdbx_strand_id
1 'polypeptide(L)'
;MKNRTWLILFISILILPVSIQSQTINPIDPLYEEQWALKNIGFEKSGLSQQKPRNKIVGKKIETPLETIVYDEKPFSAASFTLHFGSDQIRRLSIELANPQGSWSVAVRNSRKELLRHNTSTYKRIDLLLPKNANLSELDISLKKTEGEWVETPKIKRLTGLNSSIIAVIDSGVTLEHEDFCDNILYSLGKDYREGMDLPVDSNGHGTHVTGIIAACNQNGVGLTGAIGGAEIDVIPLKVLGADGLTDDFVLAEAVQKAIQLDVDVINISIAGVTIENVFRKAIRDALLLGIPVVAAAGNGNNPTENIFPASLPGVIAVAGVTQYGKKVPRSNFGWEVDISAPGFEIVSTYTTPSYTKLSGTSMATPFVTSVVAHYKKINPQLDFVQINQLLARSALDLGGKGYDIYTGAGLVQFSNNLDDIGKIDWLNLKPNQPIENKAEIVLGFSRELVGKSVLIFKDERIFRTIEVDEMIEEISLKGTPFSIRENSMFAVVVDAENRVLDSSSISVINSKLAMNSGEFKDVAKSHWAYEEILQATTVKLVNGYSDGSFKPSDSINRRQSMMMLNRLFSSEKPGSLSIPFKDVTLSTSGVLAILNGAEKGYIKGLNGFFLPEKKLTRAQMALILSRALELTNNAKGKNTHPFRDVPQNAEYFKAVQALTDLGIITKQSYFRPNETITRAQFAAMLIRTHQILNDNKQKALGATL
;
A
#
# COMPACT_ATOMS: atom_id res chain seq x y z
N MET A 1 47.50 -47.45 51.26
CA MET A 1 48.47 -46.34 51.49
C MET A 1 48.37 -45.34 50.35
N LYS A 2 49.01 -44.16 50.50
CA LYS A 2 49.09 -43.02 49.56
C LYS A 2 49.13 -43.43 48.07
N ASN A 3 48.29 -42.84 47.21
CA ASN A 3 48.53 -41.57 46.49
C ASN A 3 49.86 -41.51 45.72
N ARG A 4 49.77 -41.27 44.40
CA ARG A 4 50.80 -40.58 43.61
C ARG A 4 50.16 -39.47 42.78
N THR A 5 50.61 -38.24 43.03
CA THR A 5 50.26 -37.00 42.33
C THR A 5 51.00 -36.91 40.99
N TRP A 6 50.52 -36.08 40.05
CA TRP A 6 51.32 -35.09 39.30
C TRP A 6 50.43 -34.04 38.61
N LEU A 7 51.00 -32.89 38.24
CA LEU A 7 50.37 -31.66 37.75
C LEU A 7 51.45 -30.79 37.05
N ILE A 8 51.19 -29.83 36.15
CA ILE A 8 49.90 -29.34 35.61
C ILE A 8 49.76 -29.75 34.12
N LEU A 9 49.68 -28.96 33.03
CA LEU A 9 49.61 -27.51 32.78
C LEU A 9 48.76 -27.22 31.50
N PHE A 10 48.47 -25.95 31.23
CA PHE A 10 47.48 -25.49 30.25
C PHE A 10 47.91 -25.53 28.78
N ILE A 11 46.95 -25.85 27.90
CA ILE A 11 46.74 -25.16 26.62
C ILE A 11 45.25 -24.79 26.52
N SER A 12 44.94 -23.57 26.07
CA SER A 12 43.56 -23.07 25.92
C SER A 12 42.92 -23.56 24.61
N ILE A 13 41.63 -23.90 24.66
CA ILE A 13 40.81 -24.18 23.47
C ILE A 13 39.61 -23.23 23.47
N LEU A 14 39.37 -22.54 22.36
CA LEU A 14 38.16 -21.74 22.16
C LEU A 14 36.95 -22.68 22.02
N ILE A 15 35.93 -22.47 22.85
CA ILE A 15 34.60 -23.01 22.60
C ILE A 15 33.90 -22.05 21.66
N LEU A 16 33.71 -22.46 20.40
CA LEU A 16 32.81 -21.77 19.48
C LEU A 16 31.36 -21.95 19.99
N PRO A 17 30.54 -20.89 20.05
CA PRO A 17 29.12 -21.05 20.34
C PRO A 17 28.46 -21.79 19.17
N VAL A 18 27.84 -22.93 19.44
CA VAL A 18 26.99 -23.61 18.46
C VAL A 18 25.80 -22.70 18.16
N SER A 19 25.63 -22.32 16.89
CA SER A 19 24.49 -21.53 16.44
C SER A 19 23.19 -22.29 16.73
N ILE A 20 22.32 -21.72 17.55
CA ILE A 20 20.97 -22.24 17.78
C ILE A 20 20.24 -22.16 16.44
N GLN A 21 20.04 -23.32 15.79
CA GLN A 21 19.13 -23.39 14.66
C GLN A 21 17.72 -23.07 15.14
N SER A 22 16.99 -22.28 14.35
CA SER A 22 15.61 -21.92 14.63
C SER A 22 14.76 -23.18 14.86
N GLN A 23 14.16 -23.31 16.04
CA GLN A 23 13.17 -24.35 16.27
C GLN A 23 11.98 -24.09 15.35
N THR A 24 11.76 -24.99 14.39
CA THR A 24 10.56 -25.02 13.57
C THR A 24 9.38 -25.28 14.48
N ILE A 25 8.49 -24.30 14.63
CA ILE A 25 7.28 -24.41 15.43
C ILE A 25 6.37 -25.42 14.75
N ASN A 26 6.10 -26.55 15.41
CA ASN A 26 5.04 -27.46 14.97
C ASN A 26 3.70 -26.70 15.01
N PRO A 27 2.89 -26.72 13.94
CA PRO A 27 1.52 -26.25 14.02
C PRO A 27 0.78 -27.07 15.07
N ILE A 28 0.21 -26.39 16.06
CA ILE A 28 -0.59 -27.04 17.12
C ILE A 28 -2.04 -27.23 16.62
N ASP A 29 -2.46 -26.38 15.67
CA ASP A 29 -3.82 -26.27 15.14
C ASP A 29 -4.01 -27.25 13.95
N PRO A 30 -4.94 -28.24 14.03
CA PRO A 30 -4.96 -29.39 13.11
C PRO A 30 -5.06 -29.09 11.62
N LEU A 31 -5.71 -28.00 11.22
CA LEU A 31 -5.96 -27.66 9.81
C LEU A 31 -4.93 -26.69 9.21
N TYR A 32 -3.90 -26.27 9.96
CA TYR A 32 -2.89 -25.32 9.48
C TYR A 32 -2.21 -25.77 8.18
N GLU A 33 -1.86 -27.06 8.08
CA GLU A 33 -1.20 -27.62 6.90
C GLU A 33 -2.14 -27.78 5.69
N GLU A 34 -3.46 -27.71 5.86
CA GLU A 34 -4.41 -27.63 4.74
C GLU A 34 -4.52 -26.19 4.19
N GLN A 35 -4.05 -25.17 4.92
CA GLN A 35 -4.18 -23.77 4.55
C GLN A 35 -2.93 -23.25 3.81
N TRP A 36 -2.86 -23.51 2.50
CA TRP A 36 -1.75 -23.11 1.64
C TRP A 36 -1.49 -21.59 1.60
N ALA A 37 -2.49 -20.75 1.89
CA ALA A 37 -2.43 -19.30 1.73
C ALA A 37 -1.35 -18.63 2.59
N LEU A 38 -1.29 -18.97 3.88
CA LEU A 38 -0.49 -18.25 4.88
C LEU A 38 1.00 -18.23 4.54
N LYS A 39 1.51 -19.39 4.11
CA LYS A 39 2.91 -19.62 3.72
C LYS A 39 3.34 -18.77 2.51
N ASN A 40 2.38 -18.28 1.71
CA ASN A 40 2.63 -17.53 0.47
C ASN A 40 2.47 -16.00 0.61
N ILE A 41 1.85 -15.48 1.68
CA ILE A 41 1.67 -14.02 1.91
C ILE A 41 2.83 -13.40 2.72
N GLY A 42 3.74 -14.24 3.24
CA GLY A 42 4.92 -13.79 3.99
C GLY A 42 4.65 -13.37 5.44
N PHE A 43 3.43 -13.59 5.96
CA PHE A 43 3.04 -13.25 7.34
C PHE A 43 3.97 -13.85 8.41
N GLU A 44 4.59 -15.01 8.16
CA GLU A 44 5.56 -15.63 9.07
C GLU A 44 6.74 -14.70 9.44
N LYS A 45 7.10 -13.75 8.57
CA LYS A 45 8.15 -12.75 8.80
C LYS A 45 7.72 -11.57 9.70
N SER A 46 6.44 -11.46 10.04
CA SER A 46 5.91 -10.39 10.89
C SER A 46 6.08 -10.65 12.40
N GLY A 47 6.23 -11.91 12.81
CA GLY A 47 6.26 -12.35 14.21
C GLY A 47 4.91 -12.23 14.97
N LEU A 48 3.89 -11.59 14.39
CA LEU A 48 2.64 -11.24 15.08
C LEU A 48 1.83 -12.42 15.59
N SER A 49 1.82 -13.53 14.84
CA SER A 49 1.07 -14.72 15.24
C SER A 49 1.61 -15.31 16.54
N GLN A 50 2.90 -15.13 16.83
CA GLN A 50 3.64 -15.91 17.83
C GLN A 50 3.46 -15.46 19.28
N GLN A 51 2.75 -14.35 19.56
CA GLN A 51 2.55 -13.85 20.93
C GLN A 51 1.13 -13.37 21.18
N LYS A 52 0.36 -14.13 21.98
CA LYS A 52 -1.02 -13.79 22.34
C LYS A 52 -1.09 -12.42 23.04
N PRO A 53 -2.09 -11.57 22.74
CA PRO A 53 -2.24 -10.22 23.30
C PRO A 53 -2.16 -10.19 24.83
N ARG A 54 -1.24 -9.37 25.38
CA ARG A 54 -1.11 -9.22 26.84
C ARG A 54 -2.18 -8.28 27.37
N ASN A 55 -3.08 -8.80 28.22
CA ASN A 55 -4.04 -8.01 28.97
C ASN A 55 -3.33 -6.92 29.81
N LYS A 56 -3.50 -5.65 29.43
CA LYS A 56 -2.83 -4.49 30.03
C LYS A 56 -3.38 -4.11 31.42
N ILE A 57 -4.48 -4.72 31.84
CA ILE A 57 -5.10 -4.49 33.14
C ILE A 57 -4.44 -5.37 34.24
N VAL A 58 -3.68 -6.41 33.86
CA VAL A 58 -2.98 -7.27 34.82
C VAL A 58 -1.87 -6.50 35.53
N GLY A 59 -1.90 -6.51 36.87
CA GLY A 59 -1.03 -5.71 37.73
C GLY A 59 -1.49 -4.26 37.92
N LYS A 60 -2.66 -3.86 37.39
CA LYS A 60 -3.24 -2.52 37.60
C LYS A 60 -4.12 -2.48 38.85
N LYS A 61 -4.25 -1.29 39.44
CA LYS A 61 -5.05 -1.05 40.64
C LYS A 61 -6.52 -0.86 40.23
N ILE A 62 -7.43 -1.51 40.95
CA ILE A 62 -8.88 -1.32 40.83
C ILE A 62 -9.42 -0.91 42.19
N GLU A 63 -10.16 0.19 42.24
CA GLU A 63 -10.85 0.67 43.43
C GLU A 63 -12.34 0.37 43.31
N THR A 64 -12.88 -0.42 44.23
CA THR A 64 -14.30 -0.72 44.35
C THR A 64 -14.89 0.01 45.57
N PRO A 65 -16.23 0.09 45.73
CA PRO A 65 -16.85 0.63 46.94
C PRO A 65 -16.54 -0.12 48.24
N LEU A 66 -15.93 -1.31 48.17
CA LEU A 66 -15.64 -2.16 49.34
C LEU A 66 -14.14 -2.30 49.62
N GLU A 67 -13.32 -2.39 48.55
CA GLU A 67 -11.90 -2.70 48.64
C GLU A 67 -11.09 -2.15 47.45
N THR A 68 -9.78 -2.02 47.65
CA THR A 68 -8.80 -1.79 46.58
C THR A 68 -8.07 -3.09 46.29
N ILE A 69 -8.09 -3.54 45.03
CA ILE A 69 -7.39 -4.74 44.57
C ILE A 69 -6.33 -4.40 43.52
N VAL A 70 -5.34 -5.29 43.35
CA VAL A 70 -4.47 -5.31 42.16
C VAL A 70 -4.94 -6.47 41.29
N TYR A 71 -5.28 -6.19 40.03
CA TYR A 71 -5.93 -7.19 39.19
C TYR A 71 -4.96 -8.29 38.74
N ASP A 72 -5.24 -9.53 39.13
CA ASP A 72 -4.46 -10.73 38.85
C ASP A 72 -5.27 -11.79 38.07
N GLU A 73 -6.21 -11.31 37.26
CA GLU A 73 -7.17 -12.09 36.44
C GLU A 73 -8.19 -12.92 37.21
N LYS A 74 -8.23 -12.83 38.55
CA LYS A 74 -9.29 -13.44 39.37
C LYS A 74 -10.64 -12.70 39.26
N PRO A 75 -11.77 -13.41 39.38
CA PRO A 75 -13.09 -12.80 39.48
C PRO A 75 -13.28 -11.96 40.76
N PHE A 76 -13.94 -10.81 40.65
CA PHE A 76 -14.32 -9.93 41.76
C PHE A 76 -15.76 -9.41 41.60
N SER A 77 -16.37 -8.89 42.65
CA SER A 77 -17.78 -8.42 42.63
C SER A 77 -17.86 -6.90 42.79
N ALA A 78 -18.34 -6.20 41.76
CA ALA A 78 -18.49 -4.74 41.79
C ALA A 78 -19.55 -4.23 40.80
N ALA A 79 -20.55 -3.50 41.28
CA ALA A 79 -21.50 -2.77 40.42
C ALA A 79 -20.90 -1.47 39.84
N SER A 80 -19.84 -0.95 40.47
CA SER A 80 -19.02 0.14 39.92
C SER A 80 -17.60 0.03 40.46
N PHE A 81 -16.62 0.51 39.71
CA PHE A 81 -15.21 0.52 40.10
C PHE A 81 -14.40 1.54 39.29
N THR A 82 -13.30 2.03 39.84
CA THR A 82 -12.32 2.88 39.15
C THR A 82 -11.09 2.07 38.80
N LEU A 83 -10.76 1.98 37.51
CA LEU A 83 -9.57 1.30 37.01
C LEU A 83 -8.42 2.29 36.83
N HIS A 84 -7.31 2.08 37.52
CA HIS A 84 -6.09 2.90 37.47
C HIS A 84 -5.00 2.21 36.65
N PHE A 85 -4.84 2.60 35.38
CA PHE A 85 -3.97 1.92 34.42
C PHE A 85 -2.73 2.73 34.02
N GLY A 86 -2.70 4.04 34.28
CA GLY A 86 -1.51 4.88 34.11
C GLY A 86 -1.28 5.31 32.66
N SER A 87 -0.05 5.21 32.16
CA SER A 87 0.31 5.63 30.79
C SER A 87 0.01 4.59 29.69
N ASP A 88 -0.55 3.44 30.05
CA ASP A 88 -0.79 2.34 29.10
C ASP A 88 -1.96 2.65 28.15
N GLN A 89 -1.67 2.81 26.86
CA GLN A 89 -2.72 2.96 25.85
C GLN A 89 -3.59 1.69 25.78
N ILE A 90 -4.90 1.87 25.94
CA ILE A 90 -5.95 0.84 25.85
C ILE A 90 -7.02 1.35 24.88
N ARG A 91 -7.23 0.62 23.78
CA ARG A 91 -8.25 0.89 22.75
C ARG A 91 -9.54 0.14 23.03
N ARG A 92 -9.45 -1.11 23.53
CA ARG A 92 -10.59 -1.96 23.90
C ARG A 92 -10.62 -2.21 25.40
N LEU A 93 -11.81 -2.06 26.00
CA LEU A 93 -12.16 -2.58 27.32
C LEU A 93 -13.23 -3.67 27.17
N SER A 94 -13.00 -4.86 27.71
CA SER A 94 -13.97 -5.96 27.78
C SER A 94 -14.29 -6.30 29.23
N ILE A 95 -15.58 -6.44 29.56
CA ILE A 95 -16.05 -6.91 30.88
C ILE A 95 -16.89 -8.16 30.66
N GLU A 96 -16.53 -9.26 31.29
CA GLU A 96 -17.28 -10.52 31.27
C GLU A 96 -17.91 -10.77 32.64
N LEU A 97 -19.22 -11.01 32.71
CA LEU A 97 -19.91 -11.36 33.95
C LEU A 97 -20.07 -12.87 34.08
N ALA A 98 -20.01 -13.37 35.32
CA ALA A 98 -20.11 -14.81 35.60
C ALA A 98 -21.52 -15.37 35.36
N ASN A 99 -22.56 -14.58 35.60
CA ASN A 99 -23.97 -14.95 35.37
C ASN A 99 -24.86 -13.71 35.10
N PRO A 100 -24.79 -13.11 33.89
CA PRO A 100 -25.62 -11.97 33.54
C PRO A 100 -27.06 -12.42 33.22
N GLN A 101 -27.92 -12.35 34.22
CA GLN A 101 -29.35 -12.68 34.11
C GLN A 101 -30.12 -11.67 33.23
N GLY A 102 -30.12 -11.86 31.91
CA GLY A 102 -30.73 -10.93 30.95
C GLY A 102 -29.95 -9.61 30.78
N SER A 103 -30.53 -8.71 29.99
CA SER A 103 -29.87 -7.48 29.48
C SER A 103 -29.22 -6.63 30.57
N TRP A 104 -27.99 -6.19 30.29
CA TRP A 104 -27.19 -5.35 31.16
C TRP A 104 -26.35 -4.37 30.34
N SER A 105 -25.85 -3.32 31.00
CA SER A 105 -25.11 -2.24 30.38
C SER A 105 -23.85 -1.88 31.15
N VAL A 106 -22.87 -1.36 30.41
CA VAL A 106 -21.64 -0.74 30.92
C VAL A 106 -21.64 0.71 30.48
N ALA A 107 -21.34 1.62 31.40
CA ALA A 107 -20.96 3.00 31.08
C ALA A 107 -19.57 3.31 31.66
N VAL A 108 -18.71 3.88 30.82
CA VAL A 108 -17.31 4.20 31.09
C VAL A 108 -17.11 5.70 31.01
N ARG A 109 -16.56 6.29 32.06
CA ARG A 109 -16.28 7.73 32.19
C ARG A 109 -14.80 7.97 32.46
N ASN A 110 -14.34 9.19 32.20
CA ASN A 110 -13.03 9.65 32.65
C ASN A 110 -13.09 10.21 34.08
N SER A 111 -11.94 10.63 34.61
CA SER A 111 -11.77 11.28 35.92
C SER A 111 -12.70 12.48 36.18
N ARG A 112 -13.14 13.18 35.13
CA ARG A 112 -14.09 14.32 35.19
C ARG A 112 -15.56 13.88 35.21
N LYS A 113 -15.80 12.56 35.24
CA LYS A 113 -17.10 11.89 35.11
C LYS A 113 -17.80 12.12 33.75
N GLU A 114 -17.06 12.60 32.74
CA GLU A 114 -17.56 12.75 31.37
C GLU A 114 -17.72 11.35 30.72
N LEU A 115 -18.85 11.08 30.07
CA LEU A 115 -19.14 9.77 29.46
C LEU A 115 -18.30 9.56 28.19
N LEU A 116 -17.34 8.64 28.26
CA LEU A 116 -16.50 8.27 27.12
C LEU A 116 -17.23 7.31 26.19
N ARG A 117 -17.82 6.24 26.75
CA ARG A 117 -18.54 5.18 26.04
C ARG A 117 -19.61 4.57 26.93
N HIS A 118 -20.66 4.05 26.31
CA HIS A 118 -21.57 3.09 26.90
C HIS A 118 -21.81 1.95 25.91
N ASN A 119 -22.22 0.78 26.40
CA ASN A 119 -22.73 -0.31 25.60
C ASN A 119 -23.70 -1.18 26.42
N THR A 120 -24.66 -1.82 25.76
CA THR A 120 -25.74 -2.61 26.37
C THR A 120 -25.89 -3.91 25.58
N SER A 121 -26.02 -5.04 26.26
CA SER A 121 -26.21 -6.33 25.59
C SER A 121 -26.88 -7.37 26.49
N THR A 122 -27.47 -8.38 25.86
CA THR A 122 -27.83 -9.65 26.48
C THR A 122 -26.64 -10.62 26.58
N TYR A 123 -25.54 -10.35 25.85
CA TYR A 123 -24.37 -11.24 25.82
C TYR A 123 -23.55 -11.21 27.11
N LYS A 124 -22.78 -12.29 27.37
CA LYS A 124 -22.05 -12.49 28.63
C LYS A 124 -20.81 -11.60 28.82
N ARG A 125 -20.27 -11.10 27.70
CA ARG A 125 -19.17 -10.13 27.64
C ARG A 125 -19.68 -8.85 26.96
N ILE A 126 -19.44 -7.69 27.57
CA ILE A 126 -19.64 -6.40 26.91
C ILE A 126 -18.28 -5.77 26.63
N ASP A 127 -18.07 -5.46 25.35
CA ASP A 127 -16.88 -4.83 24.80
C ASP A 127 -17.18 -3.34 24.53
N LEU A 128 -16.20 -2.47 24.78
CA LEU A 128 -16.27 -1.03 24.51
C LEU A 128 -14.96 -0.53 23.88
N LEU A 129 -15.08 0.46 23.00
CA LEU A 129 -13.99 1.02 22.21
C LEU A 129 -13.66 2.46 22.62
N LEU A 130 -12.62 2.65 23.42
CA LEU A 130 -12.18 3.94 23.97
C LEU A 130 -11.56 4.84 22.88
N PRO A 131 -11.75 6.17 22.90
CA PRO A 131 -11.33 7.03 21.78
C PRO A 131 -9.81 7.02 21.56
N LYS A 132 -9.35 6.84 20.31
CA LYS A 132 -7.92 6.66 19.96
C LYS A 132 -6.97 7.73 20.50
N ASN A 133 -7.44 8.98 20.60
CA ASN A 133 -6.61 10.13 21.00
C ASN A 133 -6.87 10.61 22.45
N ALA A 134 -7.57 9.82 23.28
CA ALA A 134 -7.90 10.22 24.64
C ALA A 134 -6.74 9.93 25.61
N ASN A 135 -6.09 10.98 26.13
CA ASN A 135 -5.10 10.84 27.20
C ASN A 135 -5.83 10.51 28.53
N LEU A 136 -5.89 9.23 28.86
CA LEU A 136 -6.62 8.66 29.99
C LEU A 136 -5.67 7.87 30.87
N SER A 137 -5.71 8.09 32.18
CA SER A 137 -4.94 7.34 33.18
C SER A 137 -5.80 6.50 34.13
N GLU A 138 -7.07 6.86 34.23
CA GLU A 138 -8.10 6.18 35.03
C GLU A 138 -9.44 6.14 34.28
N LEU A 139 -10.25 5.11 34.55
CA LEU A 139 -11.62 4.95 34.04
C LEU A 139 -12.59 4.68 35.20
N ASP A 140 -13.64 5.47 35.30
CA ASP A 140 -14.80 5.17 36.15
C ASP A 140 -15.78 4.27 35.38
N ILE A 141 -15.98 3.04 35.86
CA ILE A 141 -16.79 2.02 35.21
C ILE A 141 -18.01 1.73 36.08
N SER A 142 -19.21 1.78 35.48
CA SER A 142 -20.48 1.48 36.15
C SER A 142 -21.28 0.44 35.38
N LEU A 143 -21.71 -0.63 36.07
CA LEU A 143 -22.47 -1.76 35.51
C LEU A 143 -23.92 -1.69 36.00
N LYS A 144 -24.90 -1.73 35.09
CA LYS A 144 -26.33 -1.67 35.43
C LYS A 144 -27.11 -2.79 34.76
N LYS A 145 -28.21 -3.21 35.38
CA LYS A 145 -29.29 -3.87 34.64
C LYS A 145 -30.00 -2.88 33.72
N THR A 146 -30.51 -3.40 32.60
CA THR A 146 -31.35 -2.61 31.69
C THR A 146 -32.78 -2.51 32.21
N GLU A 147 -33.24 -3.54 32.94
CA GLU A 147 -34.53 -3.59 33.64
C GLU A 147 -34.33 -4.09 35.08
N GLY A 148 -34.96 -3.43 36.04
CA GLY A 148 -34.80 -3.73 37.46
C GLY A 148 -33.42 -3.37 38.02
N GLU A 149 -33.07 -3.97 39.16
CA GLU A 149 -31.80 -3.76 39.87
C GLU A 149 -31.04 -5.07 40.07
N TRP A 150 -29.76 -4.97 40.43
CA TRP A 150 -28.92 -6.13 40.75
C TRP A 150 -29.36 -6.79 42.08
N VAL A 151 -29.92 -7.99 42.01
CA VAL A 151 -30.31 -8.81 43.19
C VAL A 151 -29.10 -9.14 44.07
N GLU A 152 -27.96 -9.44 43.43
CA GLU A 152 -26.65 -9.57 44.06
C GLU A 152 -25.65 -8.70 43.29
N THR A 153 -24.59 -8.20 43.97
CA THR A 153 -23.56 -7.39 43.31
C THR A 153 -22.90 -8.18 42.16
N PRO A 154 -22.87 -7.65 40.92
CA PRO A 154 -22.46 -8.42 39.76
C PRO A 154 -21.01 -8.91 39.88
N LYS A 155 -20.83 -10.22 39.76
CA LYS A 155 -19.54 -10.88 39.75
C LYS A 155 -18.90 -10.77 38.37
N ILE A 156 -17.91 -9.90 38.25
CA ILE A 156 -17.03 -9.77 37.09
C ILE A 156 -16.14 -11.00 37.06
N LYS A 157 -16.35 -11.85 36.05
CA LYS A 157 -15.55 -13.04 35.79
C LYS A 157 -14.18 -12.65 35.25
N ARG A 158 -14.13 -11.66 34.35
CA ARG A 158 -12.91 -11.24 33.66
C ARG A 158 -12.99 -9.79 33.19
N LEU A 159 -11.85 -9.11 33.22
CA LEU A 159 -11.67 -7.72 32.79
C LEU A 159 -10.43 -7.65 31.89
N THR A 160 -10.61 -7.26 30.62
CA THR A 160 -9.54 -7.28 29.61
C THR A 160 -9.36 -5.90 29.00
N GLY A 161 -8.12 -5.40 28.97
CA GLY A 161 -7.76 -4.16 28.28
C GLY A 161 -6.66 -4.42 27.25
N LEU A 162 -6.93 -4.13 25.98
CA LEU A 162 -5.98 -4.31 24.87
C LEU A 162 -5.84 -3.03 24.04
N ASN A 163 -4.74 -2.93 23.28
CA ASN A 163 -4.51 -1.83 22.35
C ASN A 163 -4.65 -2.29 20.88
N SER A 164 -5.72 -3.03 20.59
CA SER A 164 -5.92 -3.66 19.30
C SER A 164 -6.19 -2.67 18.17
N SER A 165 -5.75 -3.00 16.95
CA SER A 165 -6.36 -2.41 15.74
C SER A 165 -7.75 -3.03 15.54
N ILE A 166 -8.72 -2.27 15.04
CA ILE A 166 -10.11 -2.73 14.90
C ILE A 166 -10.50 -2.91 13.44
N ILE A 167 -11.03 -4.06 13.07
CA ILE A 167 -11.60 -4.35 11.75
C ILE A 167 -13.13 -4.44 11.87
N ALA A 168 -13.88 -3.74 11.02
CA ALA A 168 -15.29 -4.07 10.78
C ALA A 168 -15.42 -5.10 9.65
N VAL A 169 -16.12 -6.21 9.88
CA VAL A 169 -16.47 -7.19 8.85
C VAL A 169 -17.95 -7.04 8.53
N ILE A 170 -18.25 -6.49 7.36
CA ILE A 170 -19.61 -6.24 6.85
C ILE A 170 -20.00 -7.43 5.97
N ASP A 171 -20.76 -8.37 6.52
CA ASP A 171 -20.99 -9.71 5.93
C ASP A 171 -22.29 -10.39 6.44
N SER A 172 -22.42 -11.72 6.45
CA SER A 172 -23.60 -12.45 6.94
C SER A 172 -23.70 -12.61 8.46
N GLY A 173 -22.74 -12.06 9.21
CA GLY A 173 -22.61 -12.19 10.65
C GLY A 173 -21.42 -13.06 11.06
N VAL A 174 -21.47 -13.61 12.26
CA VAL A 174 -20.48 -14.58 12.75
C VAL A 174 -21.15 -15.62 13.67
N THR A 175 -20.61 -16.84 13.67
CA THR A 175 -21.00 -17.88 14.63
C THR A 175 -20.54 -17.47 16.04
N LEU A 176 -21.50 -17.32 16.96
CA LEU A 176 -21.20 -17.05 18.37
C LEU A 176 -20.52 -18.28 19.00
N GLU A 177 -19.46 -18.04 19.76
CA GLU A 177 -18.76 -19.08 20.55
C GLU A 177 -18.25 -20.28 19.73
N HIS A 178 -17.87 -20.03 18.47
CA HIS A 178 -17.06 -20.96 17.69
C HIS A 178 -15.77 -21.26 18.44
N GLU A 179 -15.40 -22.54 18.57
CA GLU A 179 -14.24 -23.02 19.34
C GLU A 179 -12.92 -22.34 18.93
N ASP A 180 -12.79 -22.03 17.63
CA ASP A 180 -11.62 -21.37 17.03
C ASP A 180 -11.59 -19.83 17.18
N PHE A 181 -12.60 -19.22 17.81
CA PHE A 181 -12.65 -17.78 18.06
C PHE A 181 -12.29 -17.45 19.51
N CYS A 182 -11.17 -16.75 19.67
CA CYS A 182 -10.71 -16.23 20.95
C CYS A 182 -11.36 -14.87 21.28
N ASP A 183 -10.82 -14.14 22.26
CA ASP A 183 -11.33 -12.83 22.68
C ASP A 183 -11.10 -11.67 21.69
N ASN A 184 -10.83 -11.98 20.42
CA ASN A 184 -10.66 -11.03 19.33
C ASN A 184 -11.97 -10.74 18.58
N ILE A 185 -13.00 -11.58 18.68
CA ILE A 185 -14.31 -11.32 18.06
C ILE A 185 -15.23 -10.57 19.03
N LEU A 186 -15.61 -9.33 18.71
CA LEU A 186 -16.29 -8.40 19.61
C LEU A 186 -17.81 -8.38 19.41
N TYR A 187 -18.45 -9.53 19.63
CA TYR A 187 -19.87 -9.76 19.35
C TYR A 187 -20.82 -8.66 19.86
N SER A 188 -20.58 -8.12 21.05
CA SER A 188 -21.43 -7.09 21.69
C SER A 188 -21.29 -5.67 21.11
N LEU A 189 -20.35 -5.44 20.19
CA LEU A 189 -20.25 -4.20 19.41
C LEU A 189 -20.77 -4.36 17.98
N GLY A 190 -20.99 -5.61 17.56
CA GLY A 190 -21.70 -5.94 16.35
C GLY A 190 -23.22 -5.75 16.49
N LYS A 191 -23.93 -5.86 15.37
CA LYS A 191 -25.41 -5.81 15.28
C LYS A 191 -25.84 -6.49 13.98
N ASP A 192 -27.05 -7.03 13.96
CA ASP A 192 -27.75 -7.41 12.74
C ASP A 192 -28.57 -6.24 12.18
N TYR A 193 -28.19 -5.80 10.99
CA TYR A 193 -28.85 -4.74 10.22
C TYR A 193 -29.85 -5.27 9.21
N ARG A 194 -29.83 -6.57 8.92
CA ARG A 194 -30.65 -7.23 7.91
C ARG A 194 -31.95 -7.78 8.47
N GLU A 195 -31.89 -8.34 9.67
CA GLU A 195 -32.99 -8.99 10.38
C GLU A 195 -33.33 -8.24 11.69
N GLY A 196 -32.51 -7.25 12.09
CA GLY A 196 -32.80 -6.28 13.15
C GLY A 196 -32.41 -6.70 14.57
N MET A 197 -31.66 -7.79 14.73
CA MET A 197 -31.29 -8.39 16.01
C MET A 197 -30.07 -7.71 16.68
N ASP A 198 -30.06 -7.71 18.03
CA ASP A 198 -28.97 -7.15 18.85
C ASP A 198 -27.59 -7.80 18.61
N LEU A 199 -27.55 -9.05 18.14
CA LEU A 199 -26.32 -9.80 17.91
C LEU A 199 -26.24 -10.29 16.45
N PRO A 200 -25.09 -10.17 15.77
CA PRO A 200 -24.90 -10.52 14.36
C PRO A 200 -24.68 -12.02 14.18
N VAL A 201 -25.66 -12.84 14.56
CA VAL A 201 -25.58 -14.31 14.46
C VAL A 201 -25.60 -14.73 12.99
N ASP A 202 -24.58 -15.50 12.56
CA ASP A 202 -24.50 -15.96 11.18
C ASP A 202 -25.56 -17.01 10.84
N SER A 203 -26.45 -16.66 9.88
CA SER A 203 -27.49 -17.53 9.35
C SER A 203 -27.15 -18.13 7.97
N ASN A 204 -25.93 -17.89 7.46
CA ASN A 204 -25.47 -18.34 6.13
C ASN A 204 -24.14 -19.13 6.21
N GLY A 205 -23.15 -18.61 6.92
CA GLY A 205 -21.81 -19.18 7.11
C GLY A 205 -20.68 -18.40 6.44
N HIS A 206 -20.98 -17.56 5.45
CA HIS A 206 -19.97 -16.77 4.72
C HIS A 206 -19.20 -15.80 5.61
N GLY A 207 -19.89 -15.05 6.48
CA GLY A 207 -19.27 -14.10 7.41
C GLY A 207 -18.44 -14.77 8.50
N THR A 208 -18.84 -15.96 8.96
CA THR A 208 -18.00 -16.82 9.80
C THR A 208 -16.73 -17.25 9.06
N HIS A 209 -16.81 -17.62 7.78
CA HIS A 209 -15.66 -18.00 6.96
C HIS A 209 -14.67 -16.86 6.74
N VAL A 210 -15.18 -15.68 6.35
CA VAL A 210 -14.39 -14.44 6.22
C VAL A 210 -13.73 -14.05 7.54
N THR A 211 -14.45 -14.16 8.66
CA THR A 211 -13.93 -13.83 9.99
C THR A 211 -12.77 -14.77 10.40
N GLY A 212 -12.87 -16.08 10.12
CA GLY A 212 -11.80 -17.03 10.41
C GLY A 212 -10.52 -16.80 9.62
N ILE A 213 -10.63 -16.39 8.34
CA ILE A 213 -9.45 -16.08 7.50
C ILE A 213 -8.64 -14.93 8.12
N ILE A 214 -9.31 -13.97 8.76
CA ILE A 214 -8.67 -12.89 9.51
C ILE A 214 -8.14 -13.41 10.86
N ALA A 215 -9.03 -14.01 11.66
CA ALA A 215 -8.95 -13.98 13.11
C ALA A 215 -9.18 -15.32 13.84
N ALA A 216 -9.24 -16.46 13.14
CA ALA A 216 -9.19 -17.79 13.79
C ALA A 216 -7.91 -17.93 14.64
N CYS A 217 -8.02 -18.51 15.84
CA CYS A 217 -7.10 -18.20 16.94
C CYS A 217 -5.80 -19.01 16.89
N ASN A 218 -4.65 -18.34 16.70
CA ASN A 218 -3.37 -19.04 16.58
C ASN A 218 -3.00 -19.83 17.85
N GLN A 219 -2.58 -21.09 17.65
CA GLN A 219 -2.04 -21.97 18.68
C GLN A 219 -3.01 -22.14 19.85
N ASN A 220 -4.25 -22.53 19.52
CA ASN A 220 -5.26 -22.99 20.47
C ASN A 220 -5.34 -24.54 20.51
N GLY A 221 -4.79 -25.25 19.51
CA GLY A 221 -4.87 -26.71 19.38
C GLY A 221 -6.16 -27.21 18.72
N VAL A 222 -6.86 -26.34 18.02
CA VAL A 222 -8.18 -26.53 17.40
C VAL A 222 -8.15 -25.89 16.00
N GLY A 223 -9.05 -26.28 15.10
CA GLY A 223 -9.29 -25.54 13.85
C GLY A 223 -8.05 -25.15 13.04
N LEU A 224 -7.93 -23.85 12.74
CA LEU A 224 -6.87 -23.26 11.94
C LEU A 224 -6.36 -21.93 12.50
N THR A 225 -5.15 -21.54 12.09
CA THR A 225 -4.66 -20.18 12.30
C THR A 225 -5.25 -19.20 11.26
N GLY A 226 -5.86 -18.10 11.72
CA GLY A 226 -6.20 -16.94 10.88
C GLY A 226 -4.98 -16.08 10.57
N ALA A 227 -5.00 -15.33 9.47
CA ALA A 227 -3.88 -14.55 8.94
C ALA A 227 -3.19 -13.62 9.97
N ILE A 228 -3.96 -13.10 10.93
CA ILE A 228 -3.49 -12.28 12.06
C ILE A 228 -4.05 -12.79 13.39
N GLY A 229 -4.41 -14.07 13.47
CA GLY A 229 -5.11 -14.70 14.60
C GLY A 229 -4.39 -14.73 15.95
N GLY A 230 -3.11 -14.34 15.99
CA GLY A 230 -2.36 -14.14 17.24
C GLY A 230 -2.06 -12.67 17.58
N ALA A 231 -2.40 -11.72 16.70
CA ALA A 231 -2.03 -10.31 16.85
C ALA A 231 -2.94 -9.55 17.84
N GLU A 232 -2.51 -8.37 18.28
CA GLU A 232 -3.42 -7.37 18.89
C GLU A 232 -4.31 -6.72 17.81
N ILE A 233 -5.23 -7.50 17.24
CA ILE A 233 -6.23 -7.05 16.24
C ILE A 233 -7.57 -7.72 16.54
N ASP A 234 -8.64 -6.92 16.55
CA ASP A 234 -9.99 -7.35 16.91
C ASP A 234 -10.97 -7.15 15.74
N VAL A 235 -11.99 -8.01 15.65
CA VAL A 235 -13.03 -7.99 14.62
C VAL A 235 -14.39 -7.63 15.21
N ILE A 236 -15.05 -6.65 14.59
CA ILE A 236 -16.46 -6.31 14.82
C ILE A 236 -17.30 -6.86 13.66
N PRO A 237 -18.09 -7.92 13.89
CA PRO A 237 -19.04 -8.44 12.90
C PRO A 237 -20.26 -7.52 12.76
N LEU A 238 -20.56 -7.08 11.54
CA LEU A 238 -21.75 -6.28 11.21
C LEU A 238 -22.55 -7.08 10.18
N LYS A 239 -23.68 -7.67 10.60
CA LYS A 239 -24.49 -8.55 9.75
C LYS A 239 -25.40 -7.73 8.84
N VAL A 240 -25.21 -7.89 7.53
CA VAL A 240 -25.96 -7.24 6.45
C VAL A 240 -26.55 -8.23 5.44
N LEU A 241 -25.98 -9.43 5.30
CA LEU A 241 -26.55 -10.49 4.44
C LEU A 241 -27.58 -11.32 5.21
N GLY A 242 -28.64 -11.74 4.53
CA GLY A 242 -29.58 -12.74 5.03
C GLY A 242 -29.05 -14.17 4.92
N ALA A 243 -29.84 -15.15 5.35
CA ALA A 243 -29.54 -16.57 5.13
C ALA A 243 -29.39 -16.94 3.63
N ASP A 244 -30.06 -16.19 2.76
CA ASP A 244 -30.00 -16.25 1.29
C ASP A 244 -28.70 -15.66 0.69
N GLY A 245 -27.87 -14.98 1.49
CA GLY A 245 -26.70 -14.26 1.01
C GLY A 245 -27.02 -12.94 0.30
N LEU A 246 -28.21 -12.34 0.53
CA LEU A 246 -28.64 -11.09 -0.10
C LEU A 246 -28.76 -9.91 0.88
N THR A 247 -28.56 -8.71 0.37
CA THR A 247 -28.62 -7.42 1.09
C THR A 247 -28.99 -6.28 0.14
N ASP A 248 -29.08 -5.06 0.65
CA ASP A 248 -29.33 -3.83 -0.10
C ASP A 248 -28.39 -2.69 0.33
N ASP A 249 -28.33 -1.64 -0.50
CA ASP A 249 -27.42 -0.51 -0.29
C ASP A 249 -27.74 0.35 0.95
N PHE A 250 -28.97 0.33 1.48
CA PHE A 250 -29.31 1.07 2.70
C PHE A 250 -28.80 0.33 3.94
N VAL A 251 -28.99 -0.99 3.98
CA VAL A 251 -28.43 -1.88 5.03
C VAL A 251 -26.90 -1.83 5.01
N LEU A 252 -26.27 -1.87 3.83
CA LEU A 252 -24.83 -1.71 3.67
C LEU A 252 -24.34 -0.32 4.13
N ALA A 253 -25.06 0.75 3.81
CA ALA A 253 -24.73 2.11 4.25
C ALA A 253 -24.84 2.29 5.77
N GLU A 254 -25.87 1.75 6.44
CA GLU A 254 -25.99 1.81 7.91
C GLU A 254 -24.82 1.07 8.59
N ALA A 255 -24.40 -0.07 8.06
CA ALA A 255 -23.24 -0.81 8.58
C ALA A 255 -21.91 -0.06 8.39
N VAL A 256 -21.67 0.58 7.24
CA VAL A 256 -20.47 1.43 7.04
C VAL A 256 -20.49 2.64 7.96
N GLN A 257 -21.64 3.32 8.12
CA GLN A 257 -21.79 4.43 9.05
C GLN A 257 -21.61 3.99 10.51
N LYS A 258 -22.01 2.76 10.89
CA LYS A 258 -21.67 2.18 12.20
C LYS A 258 -20.18 1.98 12.37
N ALA A 259 -19.49 1.42 11.37
CA ALA A 259 -18.04 1.22 11.42
C ALA A 259 -17.29 2.55 11.62
N ILE A 260 -17.74 3.62 10.94
CA ILE A 260 -17.27 4.99 11.16
C ILE A 260 -17.51 5.45 12.62
N GLN A 261 -18.73 5.29 13.14
CA GLN A 261 -19.09 5.69 14.52
C GLN A 261 -18.32 4.91 15.61
N LEU A 262 -17.92 3.67 15.33
CA LEU A 262 -17.09 2.85 16.20
C LEU A 262 -15.60 3.24 16.16
N ASP A 263 -15.21 4.13 15.23
CA ASP A 263 -13.83 4.55 14.98
C ASP A 263 -12.95 3.33 14.63
N VAL A 264 -13.42 2.43 13.75
CA VAL A 264 -12.60 1.28 13.33
C VAL A 264 -11.36 1.73 12.55
N ASP A 265 -10.41 0.84 12.35
CA ASP A 265 -9.16 1.11 11.63
C ASP A 265 -9.21 0.61 10.18
N VAL A 266 -10.03 -0.41 9.88
CA VAL A 266 -10.25 -0.98 8.54
C VAL A 266 -11.69 -1.48 8.40
N ILE A 267 -12.25 -1.44 7.18
CA ILE A 267 -13.53 -2.07 6.83
C ILE A 267 -13.31 -3.16 5.77
N ASN A 268 -13.80 -4.37 6.02
CA ASN A 268 -13.84 -5.50 5.07
C ASN A 268 -15.26 -5.67 4.52
N ILE A 269 -15.40 -5.64 3.19
CA ILE A 269 -16.66 -5.89 2.50
C ILE A 269 -16.46 -7.03 1.48
N SER A 270 -16.68 -8.26 1.89
CA SER A 270 -16.53 -9.45 1.03
C SER A 270 -17.75 -9.68 0.10
N ILE A 271 -18.48 -8.61 -0.20
CA ILE A 271 -19.75 -8.52 -0.95
C ILE A 271 -19.51 -7.74 -2.25
N ALA A 272 -20.23 -8.08 -3.32
CA ALA A 272 -20.13 -7.43 -4.63
C ALA A 272 -21.52 -7.31 -5.30
N GLY A 273 -21.92 -6.08 -5.65
CA GLY A 273 -23.15 -5.75 -6.37
C GLY A 273 -22.90 -5.12 -7.75
N VAL A 274 -23.88 -5.19 -8.66
CA VAL A 274 -23.80 -4.62 -10.03
C VAL A 274 -24.44 -3.23 -10.17
N THR A 275 -24.98 -2.71 -9.07
CA THR A 275 -25.61 -1.39 -8.91
C THR A 275 -25.09 -0.77 -7.63
N ILE A 276 -25.22 0.55 -7.48
CA ILE A 276 -25.01 1.22 -6.20
C ILE A 276 -25.83 2.51 -6.08
N GLU A 277 -26.59 2.62 -4.99
CA GLU A 277 -27.27 3.83 -4.58
C GLU A 277 -26.32 4.87 -3.98
N ASN A 278 -26.66 6.15 -4.14
CA ASN A 278 -25.83 7.26 -3.66
C ASN A 278 -25.58 7.25 -2.14
N VAL A 279 -26.47 6.61 -1.36
CA VAL A 279 -26.32 6.48 0.10
C VAL A 279 -25.11 5.60 0.48
N PHE A 280 -24.92 4.46 -0.18
CA PHE A 280 -23.80 3.56 0.06
C PHE A 280 -22.50 4.15 -0.52
N ARG A 281 -22.57 4.72 -1.72
CA ARG A 281 -21.45 5.46 -2.33
C ARG A 281 -20.92 6.56 -1.41
N LYS A 282 -21.81 7.34 -0.78
CA LYS A 282 -21.42 8.37 0.19
C LYS A 282 -20.81 7.75 1.45
N ALA A 283 -21.42 6.72 2.04
CA ALA A 283 -20.89 6.09 3.24
C ALA A 283 -19.45 5.54 3.05
N ILE A 284 -19.16 4.98 1.88
CA ILE A 284 -17.80 4.56 1.52
C ILE A 284 -16.84 5.77 1.41
N ARG A 285 -17.23 6.86 0.72
CA ARG A 285 -16.41 8.08 0.65
C ARG A 285 -16.15 8.67 2.05
N ASP A 286 -17.17 8.72 2.90
CA ASP A 286 -17.06 9.21 4.28
C ASP A 286 -15.99 8.43 5.08
N ALA A 287 -15.94 7.10 4.94
CA ALA A 287 -14.92 6.27 5.60
C ALA A 287 -13.50 6.58 5.09
N LEU A 288 -13.32 6.68 3.77
CA LEU A 288 -12.03 6.96 3.15
C LEU A 288 -11.50 8.35 3.53
N LEU A 289 -12.34 9.39 3.49
CA LEU A 289 -11.99 10.75 3.91
C LEU A 289 -11.64 10.84 5.40
N LEU A 290 -12.24 9.99 6.24
CA LEU A 290 -11.89 9.86 7.65
C LEU A 290 -10.57 9.09 7.89
N GLY A 291 -10.00 8.45 6.87
CA GLY A 291 -8.73 7.71 6.97
C GLY A 291 -8.91 6.25 7.40
N ILE A 292 -10.09 5.69 7.14
CA ILE A 292 -10.44 4.28 7.34
C ILE A 292 -10.43 3.60 5.95
N PRO A 293 -9.43 2.77 5.63
CA PRO A 293 -9.40 2.05 4.36
C PRO A 293 -10.55 1.04 4.27
N VAL A 294 -11.11 0.91 3.07
CA VAL A 294 -12.13 -0.11 2.76
C VAL A 294 -11.52 -1.11 1.80
N VAL A 295 -11.62 -2.40 2.13
CA VAL A 295 -11.13 -3.52 1.33
C VAL A 295 -12.33 -4.33 0.83
N ALA A 296 -12.44 -4.54 -0.48
CA ALA A 296 -13.64 -5.11 -1.11
C ALA A 296 -13.34 -6.23 -2.10
N ALA A 297 -14.27 -7.18 -2.20
CA ALA A 297 -14.19 -8.28 -3.17
C ALA A 297 -14.46 -7.78 -4.60
N ALA A 298 -13.54 -8.05 -5.54
CA ALA A 298 -13.71 -7.64 -6.95
C ALA A 298 -14.87 -8.34 -7.68
N GLY A 299 -15.44 -9.40 -7.10
CA GLY A 299 -16.62 -10.14 -7.56
C GLY A 299 -16.32 -11.49 -8.23
N ASN A 300 -17.34 -12.33 -8.37
CA ASN A 300 -17.22 -13.78 -8.67
C ASN A 300 -17.91 -14.24 -9.98
N GLY A 301 -17.98 -13.34 -10.97
CA GLY A 301 -18.63 -13.57 -12.27
C GLY A 301 -17.70 -13.83 -13.46
N ASN A 302 -16.38 -13.73 -13.29
CA ASN A 302 -15.39 -13.66 -14.39
C ASN A 302 -15.71 -12.54 -15.41
N ASN A 303 -16.09 -11.36 -14.89
CA ASN A 303 -16.46 -10.18 -15.67
C ASN A 303 -15.52 -8.99 -15.35
N PRO A 304 -15.57 -7.89 -16.13
CA PRO A 304 -14.97 -6.61 -15.78
C PRO A 304 -15.45 -6.07 -14.41
N THR A 305 -14.51 -5.61 -13.57
CA THR A 305 -14.79 -5.02 -12.25
C THR A 305 -15.36 -3.60 -12.33
N GLU A 306 -15.24 -2.89 -13.46
CA GLU A 306 -15.65 -1.48 -13.66
C GLU A 306 -17.02 -1.09 -13.05
N ASN A 307 -18.01 -1.97 -13.11
CA ASN A 307 -19.36 -1.74 -12.56
C ASN A 307 -19.70 -2.72 -11.42
N ILE A 308 -18.72 -3.06 -10.57
CA ILE A 308 -18.87 -3.97 -9.44
C ILE A 308 -18.56 -3.22 -8.13
N PHE A 309 -19.60 -2.96 -7.35
CA PHE A 309 -19.55 -2.10 -6.17
C PHE A 309 -19.54 -2.91 -4.87
N PRO A 310 -18.87 -2.44 -3.80
CA PRO A 310 -18.14 -1.17 -3.72
C PRO A 310 -16.73 -1.19 -4.35
N ALA A 311 -16.26 -2.32 -4.89
CA ALA A 311 -14.87 -2.49 -5.34
C ALA A 311 -14.41 -1.47 -6.41
N SER A 312 -15.26 -1.06 -7.37
CA SER A 312 -14.88 -0.05 -8.37
C SER A 312 -15.03 1.42 -7.93
N LEU A 313 -15.27 1.68 -6.64
CA LEU A 313 -15.27 3.04 -6.11
C LEU A 313 -13.81 3.53 -5.90
N PRO A 314 -13.41 4.69 -6.44
CA PRO A 314 -12.06 5.22 -6.27
C PRO A 314 -11.64 5.31 -4.80
N GLY A 315 -10.51 4.67 -4.45
CA GLY A 315 -9.96 4.62 -3.10
C GLY A 315 -10.38 3.40 -2.26
N VAL A 316 -11.34 2.59 -2.72
CA VAL A 316 -11.57 1.24 -2.19
C VAL A 316 -10.47 0.32 -2.73
N ILE A 317 -9.92 -0.55 -1.89
CA ILE A 317 -8.93 -1.57 -2.27
C ILE A 317 -9.69 -2.78 -2.84
N ALA A 318 -9.67 -2.93 -4.15
CA ALA A 318 -10.35 -4.03 -4.85
C ALA A 318 -9.46 -5.29 -4.95
N VAL A 319 -9.97 -6.41 -4.43
CA VAL A 319 -9.19 -7.65 -4.29
C VAL A 319 -9.65 -8.73 -5.26
N ALA A 320 -8.74 -9.17 -6.13
CA ALA A 320 -8.89 -10.35 -6.98
C ALA A 320 -8.47 -11.63 -6.24
N GLY A 321 -9.05 -12.77 -6.61
CA GLY A 321 -8.70 -14.08 -6.03
C GLY A 321 -7.69 -14.83 -6.90
N VAL A 322 -6.64 -15.40 -6.30
CA VAL A 322 -5.68 -16.32 -6.97
C VAL A 322 -5.63 -17.70 -6.35
N THR A 323 -5.20 -18.67 -7.16
CA THR A 323 -4.88 -20.06 -6.81
C THR A 323 -3.45 -20.20 -6.31
N GLN A 324 -3.12 -21.35 -5.72
CA GLN A 324 -1.76 -21.71 -5.26
C GLN A 324 -0.66 -21.70 -6.35
N TYR A 325 -1.05 -21.55 -7.63
CA TYR A 325 -0.13 -21.45 -8.77
C TYR A 325 0.07 -20.01 -9.26
N GLY A 326 -0.35 -19.00 -8.49
CA GLY A 326 -0.27 -17.59 -8.90
C GLY A 326 -1.14 -17.28 -10.12
N LYS A 327 -2.26 -17.98 -10.29
CA LYS A 327 -3.24 -17.77 -11.38
C LYS A 327 -4.58 -17.36 -10.83
N LYS A 328 -5.21 -16.36 -11.47
CA LYS A 328 -6.56 -15.89 -11.15
C LYS A 328 -7.53 -17.06 -11.00
N VAL A 329 -8.29 -17.08 -9.90
CA VAL A 329 -9.42 -18.01 -9.68
C VAL A 329 -10.35 -17.94 -10.91
N PRO A 330 -10.81 -19.08 -11.47
CA PRO A 330 -11.59 -19.07 -12.70
C PRO A 330 -12.80 -18.12 -12.66
N ARG A 331 -13.46 -18.01 -11.50
CA ARG A 331 -14.62 -17.12 -11.28
C ARG A 331 -14.29 -15.69 -10.86
N SER A 332 -13.06 -15.37 -10.43
CA SER A 332 -12.74 -13.98 -10.03
C SER A 332 -12.95 -13.03 -11.19
N ASN A 333 -13.56 -11.89 -10.93
CA ASN A 333 -13.56 -10.76 -11.85
C ASN A 333 -12.14 -10.23 -12.07
N PHE A 334 -12.00 -9.33 -13.04
CA PHE A 334 -10.74 -8.73 -13.50
C PHE A 334 -11.02 -7.31 -14.02
N GLY A 335 -10.03 -6.44 -14.14
CA GLY A 335 -10.22 -5.09 -14.67
C GLY A 335 -9.07 -4.17 -14.33
N TRP A 336 -9.18 -2.89 -14.71
CA TRP A 336 -8.24 -1.85 -14.28
C TRP A 336 -8.60 -1.32 -12.88
N GLU A 337 -9.75 -1.73 -12.37
CA GLU A 337 -10.28 -1.41 -11.07
C GLU A 337 -9.83 -2.43 -10.01
N VAL A 338 -9.06 -3.47 -10.38
CA VAL A 338 -8.42 -4.39 -9.42
C VAL A 338 -7.10 -3.79 -8.95
N ASP A 339 -6.91 -3.60 -7.65
CA ASP A 339 -5.65 -3.07 -7.11
C ASP A 339 -4.63 -4.17 -6.83
N ILE A 340 -5.08 -5.30 -6.29
CA ILE A 340 -4.21 -6.37 -5.79
C ILE A 340 -4.94 -7.72 -5.77
N SER A 341 -4.22 -8.81 -5.57
CA SER A 341 -4.79 -10.14 -5.41
C SER A 341 -4.31 -10.87 -4.15
N ALA A 342 -5.11 -11.83 -3.70
CA ALA A 342 -4.78 -12.69 -2.57
C ALA A 342 -5.35 -14.13 -2.77
N PRO A 343 -4.91 -15.11 -1.96
CA PRO A 343 -5.41 -16.48 -2.01
C PRO A 343 -6.94 -16.55 -1.91
N GLY A 344 -7.57 -17.12 -2.93
CA GLY A 344 -9.04 -17.19 -3.05
C GLY A 344 -9.54 -18.52 -3.64
N PHE A 345 -8.73 -19.59 -3.56
CA PHE A 345 -9.08 -20.93 -4.04
C PHE A 345 -8.89 -21.97 -2.95
N GLU A 346 -9.92 -22.79 -2.71
CA GLU A 346 -9.95 -23.89 -1.73
C GLU A 346 -9.48 -23.48 -0.33
N ILE A 347 -9.83 -22.25 0.09
CA ILE A 347 -9.42 -21.63 1.34
C ILE A 347 -10.22 -22.26 2.49
N VAL A 348 -9.52 -22.98 3.37
CA VAL A 348 -10.06 -23.50 4.65
C VAL A 348 -10.36 -22.34 5.60
N SER A 349 -11.54 -22.33 6.22
CA SER A 349 -11.85 -21.46 7.36
C SER A 349 -13.03 -22.01 8.17
N THR A 350 -13.29 -21.37 9.31
CA THR A 350 -14.43 -21.59 10.22
C THR A 350 -15.78 -21.43 9.52
N TYR A 351 -16.82 -22.08 10.02
CA TYR A 351 -18.17 -22.05 9.42
C TYR A 351 -19.28 -22.21 10.48
N THR A 352 -20.54 -22.05 10.06
CA THR A 352 -21.71 -22.26 10.92
C THR A 352 -21.83 -23.72 11.41
N THR A 353 -22.59 -23.92 12.50
CA THR A 353 -22.64 -25.18 13.29
C THR A 353 -21.22 -25.69 13.60
N PRO A 354 -20.51 -25.07 14.57
CA PRO A 354 -19.05 -24.97 14.67
C PRO A 354 -18.26 -26.03 13.90
N SER A 355 -17.78 -25.63 12.72
CA SER A 355 -17.19 -26.51 11.73
C SER A 355 -16.24 -25.75 10.80
N TYR A 356 -15.66 -26.43 9.82
CA TYR A 356 -14.68 -25.86 8.90
C TYR A 356 -15.00 -26.29 7.47
N THR A 357 -14.78 -25.40 6.50
CA THR A 357 -15.04 -25.71 5.07
C THR A 357 -14.11 -24.96 4.13
N LYS A 358 -14.03 -25.43 2.88
CA LYS A 358 -13.21 -24.87 1.80
C LYS A 358 -14.09 -24.07 0.85
N LEU A 359 -13.92 -22.74 0.82
CA LEU A 359 -14.60 -21.85 -0.12
C LEU A 359 -13.61 -21.27 -1.16
N SER A 360 -14.16 -20.76 -2.26
CA SER A 360 -13.39 -20.16 -3.36
C SER A 360 -14.08 -18.92 -3.92
N GLY A 361 -13.36 -17.80 -3.97
CA GLY A 361 -13.86 -16.52 -4.48
C GLY A 361 -12.99 -15.35 -4.08
N THR A 362 -13.25 -14.19 -4.68
CA THR A 362 -12.69 -12.89 -4.27
C THR A 362 -13.00 -12.58 -2.80
N SER A 363 -14.19 -12.97 -2.33
CA SER A 363 -14.65 -12.86 -0.94
C SER A 363 -13.75 -13.53 0.10
N MET A 364 -13.00 -14.59 -0.28
CA MET A 364 -11.99 -15.25 0.56
C MET A 364 -10.61 -14.60 0.42
N ALA A 365 -10.34 -13.89 -0.68
CA ALA A 365 -9.11 -13.14 -0.90
C ALA A 365 -9.11 -11.81 -0.12
N THR A 366 -10.24 -11.10 -0.09
CA THR A 366 -10.45 -9.84 0.66
C THR A 366 -9.91 -9.87 2.10
N PRO A 367 -10.28 -10.84 2.98
CA PRO A 367 -9.81 -10.87 4.37
C PRO A 367 -8.29 -11.00 4.55
N PHE A 368 -7.57 -11.63 3.60
CA PHE A 368 -6.10 -11.65 3.66
C PHE A 368 -5.50 -10.24 3.44
N VAL A 369 -6.05 -9.46 2.50
CA VAL A 369 -5.63 -8.07 2.27
C VAL A 369 -6.03 -7.19 3.45
N THR A 370 -7.26 -7.32 3.95
CA THR A 370 -7.73 -6.67 5.19
C THR A 370 -6.77 -6.91 6.36
N SER A 371 -6.23 -8.13 6.49
CA SER A 371 -5.29 -8.49 7.55
C SER A 371 -3.94 -7.76 7.43
N VAL A 372 -3.42 -7.60 6.20
CA VAL A 372 -2.22 -6.77 5.95
C VAL A 372 -2.49 -5.29 6.23
N VAL A 373 -3.64 -4.77 5.77
CA VAL A 373 -4.05 -3.38 5.98
C VAL A 373 -4.22 -3.06 7.47
N ALA A 374 -4.87 -3.94 8.23
CA ALA A 374 -5.02 -3.80 9.68
C ALA A 374 -3.67 -3.86 10.40
N HIS A 375 -2.72 -4.65 9.91
CA HIS A 375 -1.38 -4.64 10.46
C HIS A 375 -0.62 -3.33 10.14
N TYR A 376 -0.75 -2.76 8.94
CA TYR A 376 -0.19 -1.44 8.64
C TYR A 376 -0.77 -0.37 9.58
N LYS A 377 -2.08 -0.32 9.78
CA LYS A 377 -2.74 0.57 10.77
C LYS A 377 -2.28 0.29 12.21
N LYS A 378 -1.97 -0.95 12.55
CA LYS A 378 -1.43 -1.35 13.87
C LYS A 378 0.00 -0.85 14.11
N ILE A 379 0.85 -0.79 13.09
CA ILE A 379 2.21 -0.20 13.19
C ILE A 379 2.11 1.32 13.23
N ASN A 380 1.37 1.91 12.29
CA ASN A 380 1.21 3.36 12.18
C ASN A 380 -0.27 3.72 11.96
N PRO A 381 -1.01 4.09 13.02
CA PRO A 381 -2.43 4.44 12.93
C PRO A 381 -2.73 5.66 12.03
N GLN A 382 -1.73 6.50 11.77
CA GLN A 382 -1.87 7.70 10.93
C GLN A 382 -1.86 7.41 9.42
N LEU A 383 -1.49 6.19 9.00
CA LEU A 383 -1.54 5.82 7.58
C LEU A 383 -2.96 5.93 7.03
N ASP A 384 -3.13 6.69 5.94
CA ASP A 384 -4.38 6.77 5.20
C ASP A 384 -4.44 5.80 4.01
N PHE A 385 -5.60 5.74 3.35
CA PHE A 385 -5.84 4.77 2.27
C PHE A 385 -4.88 4.99 1.08
N VAL A 386 -4.43 6.23 0.82
CA VAL A 386 -3.48 6.56 -0.24
C VAL A 386 -2.11 5.93 0.04
N GLN A 387 -1.60 6.12 1.25
CA GLN A 387 -0.34 5.50 1.69
C GLN A 387 -0.44 3.97 1.73
N ILE A 388 -1.59 3.42 2.12
CA ILE A 388 -1.82 1.98 2.20
C ILE A 388 -1.93 1.34 0.81
N ASN A 389 -2.60 1.98 -0.16
CA ASN A 389 -2.59 1.55 -1.56
C ASN A 389 -1.16 1.44 -2.09
N GLN A 390 -0.35 2.48 -1.87
CA GLN A 390 1.04 2.47 -2.29
C GLN A 390 1.88 1.40 -1.58
N LEU A 391 1.70 1.20 -0.26
CA LEU A 391 2.38 0.14 0.48
C LEU A 391 2.05 -1.25 -0.08
N LEU A 392 0.76 -1.54 -0.30
CA LEU A 392 0.28 -2.80 -0.87
C LEU A 392 0.85 -3.03 -2.28
N ALA A 393 0.79 -2.03 -3.16
CA ALA A 393 1.31 -2.13 -4.53
C ALA A 393 2.84 -2.23 -4.57
N ARG A 394 3.55 -1.63 -3.61
CA ARG A 394 5.02 -1.66 -3.48
C ARG A 394 5.53 -2.98 -2.87
N SER A 395 4.76 -3.61 -1.98
CA SER A 395 5.15 -4.89 -1.37
C SER A 395 4.71 -6.12 -2.16
N ALA A 396 3.71 -6.00 -3.04
CA ALA A 396 3.14 -7.11 -3.80
C ALA A 396 4.19 -7.95 -4.56
N LEU A 397 4.02 -9.27 -4.51
CA LEU A 397 4.76 -10.22 -5.34
C LEU A 397 4.09 -10.29 -6.72
N ASP A 398 4.70 -9.62 -7.69
CA ASP A 398 4.33 -9.56 -9.10
C ASP A 398 3.99 -10.94 -9.70
N LEU A 399 2.84 -11.08 -10.36
CA LEU A 399 2.31 -12.37 -10.83
C LEU A 399 2.19 -12.45 -12.36
N GLY A 400 3.22 -13.02 -12.99
CA GLY A 400 3.18 -13.53 -14.37
C GLY A 400 3.70 -12.54 -15.41
N GLY A 401 3.03 -11.40 -15.60
CA GLY A 401 3.60 -10.27 -16.33
C GLY A 401 4.69 -9.58 -15.51
N LYS A 402 5.35 -8.56 -16.06
CA LYS A 402 6.16 -7.64 -15.23
C LYS A 402 5.36 -6.38 -14.94
N GLY A 403 4.98 -6.21 -13.67
CA GLY A 403 4.18 -5.10 -13.19
C GLY A 403 2.69 -5.25 -13.53
N TYR A 404 1.92 -4.24 -13.12
CA TYR A 404 0.46 -4.25 -13.07
C TYR A 404 -0.23 -4.97 -14.25
N ASP A 405 -1.15 -5.88 -13.90
CA ASP A 405 -1.99 -6.63 -14.83
C ASP A 405 -3.47 -6.64 -14.37
N ILE A 406 -4.41 -6.73 -15.31
CA ILE A 406 -5.85 -6.65 -15.01
C ILE A 406 -6.41 -7.87 -14.25
N TYR A 407 -5.68 -8.98 -14.17
CA TYR A 407 -6.13 -10.22 -13.52
C TYR A 407 -5.64 -10.37 -12.07
N THR A 408 -4.51 -9.75 -11.70
CA THR A 408 -3.95 -9.81 -10.33
C THR A 408 -3.66 -8.44 -9.71
N GLY A 409 -3.87 -7.34 -10.44
CA GLY A 409 -3.57 -5.99 -9.99
C GLY A 409 -2.06 -5.76 -9.93
N ALA A 410 -1.56 -5.29 -8.79
CA ALA A 410 -0.13 -5.22 -8.49
C ALA A 410 0.54 -6.59 -8.22
N GLY A 411 -0.23 -7.69 -8.14
CA GLY A 411 0.27 -9.04 -7.87
C GLY A 411 -0.34 -9.67 -6.62
N LEU A 412 0.35 -10.65 -6.04
CA LEU A 412 -0.01 -11.30 -4.78
C LEU A 412 0.35 -10.39 -3.60
N VAL A 413 -0.61 -10.12 -2.71
CA VAL A 413 -0.36 -9.35 -1.49
C VAL A 413 0.79 -9.94 -0.66
N GLN A 414 1.67 -9.08 -0.17
CA GLN A 414 2.72 -9.40 0.80
C GLN A 414 2.74 -8.30 1.87
N PHE A 415 3.20 -8.64 3.07
CA PHE A 415 3.51 -7.66 4.10
C PHE A 415 4.98 -7.18 4.02
N SER A 416 5.23 -5.88 4.28
CA SER A 416 6.56 -5.28 4.36
C SER A 416 6.71 -4.43 5.63
N ASN A 417 7.77 -4.66 6.41
CA ASN A 417 8.14 -3.79 7.54
C ASN A 417 8.70 -2.42 7.10
N ASN A 418 9.04 -2.22 5.82
CA ASN A 418 9.55 -0.95 5.32
C ASN A 418 8.39 0.01 4.99
N LEU A 419 8.21 1.00 5.87
CA LEU A 419 7.25 2.09 5.77
C LEU A 419 7.90 3.45 5.44
N ASP A 420 9.17 3.46 5.01
CA ASP A 420 9.88 4.66 4.57
C ASP A 420 9.50 5.02 3.12
N ASP A 421 9.72 6.28 2.73
CA ASP A 421 9.48 6.79 1.36
C ASP A 421 8.14 6.37 0.73
N ILE A 422 7.05 6.40 1.51
CA ILE A 422 5.69 6.22 1.00
C ILE A 422 5.22 7.56 0.41
N GLY A 423 4.78 7.54 -0.84
CA GLY A 423 4.18 8.70 -1.49
C GLY A 423 2.75 8.98 -0.99
N LYS A 424 2.33 10.21 -1.22
CA LYS A 424 1.15 10.86 -0.64
C LYS A 424 0.10 11.22 -1.69
N ILE A 425 0.28 10.73 -2.92
CA ILE A 425 -0.55 10.99 -4.10
C ILE A 425 -0.73 9.68 -4.88
N ASP A 426 -1.98 9.22 -5.09
CA ASP A 426 -2.29 8.02 -5.86
C ASP A 426 -3.33 8.31 -6.97
N TRP A 427 -3.28 7.56 -8.07
CA TRP A 427 -4.18 7.70 -9.22
C TRP A 427 -5.34 6.71 -9.08
N LEU A 428 -6.28 6.99 -8.18
CA LEU A 428 -7.28 6.03 -7.70
C LEU A 428 -8.09 5.33 -8.81
N ASN A 429 -8.31 5.99 -9.96
CA ASN A 429 -9.04 5.40 -11.10
C ASN A 429 -8.21 5.18 -12.38
N LEU A 430 -6.87 5.29 -12.32
CA LEU A 430 -5.94 4.98 -13.42
C LEU A 430 -4.84 4.00 -12.99
N LYS A 431 -4.53 3.03 -13.84
CA LYS A 431 -3.45 2.06 -13.61
C LYS A 431 -2.39 2.07 -14.73
N PRO A 432 -1.16 1.57 -14.49
CA PRO A 432 -0.09 1.61 -15.47
C PRO A 432 -0.47 0.93 -16.80
N ASN A 433 -0.26 1.64 -17.90
CA ASN A 433 -0.60 1.25 -19.27
C ASN A 433 -2.11 1.06 -19.55
N GLN A 434 -3.01 1.59 -18.70
CA GLN A 434 -4.46 1.56 -18.95
C GLN A 434 -4.85 2.38 -20.21
N PRO A 435 -5.77 1.88 -21.07
CA PRO A 435 -6.39 2.68 -22.12
C PRO A 435 -7.27 3.79 -21.55
N ILE A 436 -7.02 5.04 -21.93
CA ILE A 436 -7.73 6.21 -21.37
C ILE A 436 -8.88 6.75 -22.24
N GLU A 437 -9.12 6.14 -23.41
CA GLU A 437 -9.90 6.75 -24.51
C GLU A 437 -11.39 7.01 -24.19
N ASN A 438 -11.94 6.44 -23.11
CA ASN A 438 -13.31 6.64 -22.63
C ASN A 438 -13.44 7.30 -21.24
N LYS A 439 -12.34 7.61 -20.52
CA LYS A 439 -12.43 8.17 -19.15
C LYS A 439 -12.84 9.65 -19.21
N ALA A 440 -14.02 9.98 -18.66
CA ALA A 440 -14.52 11.36 -18.58
C ALA A 440 -13.85 12.17 -17.45
N GLU A 441 -13.48 11.50 -16.36
CA GLU A 441 -12.81 12.03 -15.17
C GLU A 441 -11.59 11.14 -14.81
N ILE A 442 -10.53 11.76 -14.27
CA ILE A 442 -9.48 11.09 -13.50
C ILE A 442 -9.67 11.42 -12.02
N VAL A 443 -9.31 10.51 -11.13
CA VAL A 443 -9.42 10.72 -9.68
C VAL A 443 -8.03 10.62 -9.05
N LEU A 444 -7.65 11.65 -8.29
CA LEU A 444 -6.43 11.69 -7.49
C LEU A 444 -6.78 11.54 -6.01
N GLY A 445 -6.08 10.64 -5.33
CA GLY A 445 -6.11 10.51 -3.88
C GLY A 445 -4.94 11.27 -3.28
N PHE A 446 -5.19 12.05 -2.22
CA PHE A 446 -4.17 12.81 -1.50
C PHE A 446 -4.16 12.43 -0.01
N SER A 447 -2.98 12.20 0.55
CA SER A 447 -2.86 12.02 2.00
C SER A 447 -3.21 13.30 2.76
N ARG A 448 -3.75 13.17 3.97
CA ARG A 448 -4.43 14.28 4.68
C ARG A 448 -3.58 15.54 4.87
N GLU A 449 -2.26 15.38 5.01
CA GLU A 449 -1.29 16.48 5.16
C GLU A 449 -1.14 17.37 3.89
N LEU A 450 -1.63 16.92 2.74
CA LEU A 450 -1.61 17.65 1.47
C LEU A 450 -2.90 18.44 1.20
N VAL A 451 -3.91 18.37 2.08
CA VAL A 451 -5.11 19.23 1.98
C VAL A 451 -4.72 20.70 2.22
N GLY A 452 -5.27 21.61 1.42
CA GLY A 452 -4.84 23.01 1.39
C GLY A 452 -3.42 23.19 0.82
N LYS A 453 -3.12 22.50 -0.29
CA LYS A 453 -1.91 22.65 -1.09
C LYS A 453 -2.27 22.69 -2.57
N SER A 454 -1.47 23.41 -3.36
CA SER A 454 -1.63 23.47 -4.81
C SER A 454 -1.05 22.22 -5.46
N VAL A 455 -1.77 21.58 -6.38
CA VAL A 455 -1.26 20.50 -7.24
C VAL A 455 -1.26 20.92 -8.70
N LEU A 456 -0.10 20.76 -9.34
CA LEU A 456 0.12 21.00 -10.76
C LEU A 456 0.07 19.65 -11.48
N ILE A 457 -0.96 19.48 -12.31
CA ILE A 457 -1.20 18.27 -13.11
C ILE A 457 -0.66 18.52 -14.51
N PHE A 458 0.32 17.72 -14.91
CA PHE A 458 0.94 17.75 -16.24
C PHE A 458 0.43 16.60 -17.10
N LYS A 459 0.24 16.88 -18.39
CA LYS A 459 -0.03 15.89 -19.45
C LYS A 459 0.97 16.12 -20.59
N ASP A 460 1.61 15.07 -21.07
CA ASP A 460 2.56 15.11 -22.18
C ASP A 460 3.60 16.25 -22.03
N GLU A 461 4.13 16.34 -20.80
CA GLU A 461 5.20 17.27 -20.39
C GLU A 461 4.82 18.77 -20.48
N ARG A 462 3.53 19.09 -20.34
CA ARG A 462 2.98 20.44 -20.17
C ARG A 462 1.96 20.45 -19.05
N ILE A 463 1.75 21.59 -18.38
CA ILE A 463 0.63 21.74 -17.45
C ILE A 463 -0.69 21.55 -18.22
N PHE A 464 -1.53 20.66 -17.69
CA PHE A 464 -2.91 20.44 -18.09
C PHE A 464 -3.87 21.22 -17.19
N ARG A 465 -3.63 21.18 -15.86
CA ARG A 465 -4.47 21.86 -14.86
C ARG A 465 -3.64 22.17 -13.61
N THR A 466 -4.04 23.21 -12.88
CA THR A 466 -3.66 23.42 -11.48
C THR A 466 -4.96 23.49 -10.67
N ILE A 467 -4.99 22.84 -9.51
CA ILE A 467 -6.08 22.96 -8.51
C ILE A 467 -5.45 23.11 -7.12
N GLU A 468 -6.22 23.61 -6.15
CA GLU A 468 -5.94 23.31 -4.74
C GLU A 468 -6.50 21.92 -4.41
N VAL A 469 -5.94 21.26 -3.40
CA VAL A 469 -6.48 20.03 -2.81
C VAL A 469 -7.47 20.43 -1.72
N ASP A 470 -8.77 20.41 -2.03
CA ASP A 470 -9.85 20.75 -1.09
C ASP A 470 -10.19 19.55 -0.19
N GLU A 471 -10.11 18.31 -0.73
CA GLU A 471 -10.30 17.08 0.03
C GLU A 471 -9.32 15.95 -0.37
N MET A 472 -9.38 14.79 0.30
CA MET A 472 -8.47 13.67 0.06
C MET A 472 -8.76 12.88 -1.24
N ILE A 473 -9.84 13.21 -1.97
CA ILE A 473 -10.26 12.54 -3.21
C ILE A 473 -10.74 13.59 -4.23
N GLU A 474 -9.87 14.00 -5.15
CA GLU A 474 -10.14 15.03 -6.15
C GLU A 474 -10.57 14.43 -7.51
N GLU A 475 -11.69 14.91 -8.06
CA GLU A 475 -12.25 14.44 -9.32
C GLU A 475 -12.01 15.45 -10.46
N ILE A 476 -11.04 15.14 -11.33
CA ILE A 476 -10.56 16.04 -12.38
C ILE A 476 -11.12 15.66 -13.74
N SER A 477 -12.03 16.47 -14.28
CA SER A 477 -12.63 16.20 -15.59
C SER A 477 -11.64 16.35 -16.75
N LEU A 478 -11.65 15.35 -17.64
CA LEU A 478 -10.93 15.28 -18.91
C LEU A 478 -11.72 15.83 -20.10
N LYS A 479 -13.01 16.18 -19.91
CA LYS A 479 -13.90 16.62 -20.99
C LYS A 479 -13.27 17.74 -21.84
N GLY A 480 -13.27 17.55 -23.16
CA GLY A 480 -12.64 18.47 -24.13
C GLY A 480 -11.12 18.31 -24.31
N THR A 481 -10.45 17.40 -23.58
CA THR A 481 -8.99 17.24 -23.64
C THR A 481 -8.58 16.22 -24.71
N PRO A 482 -7.94 16.63 -25.83
CA PRO A 482 -7.41 15.66 -26.79
C PRO A 482 -6.31 14.80 -26.14
N PHE A 483 -6.35 13.49 -26.37
CA PHE A 483 -5.27 12.57 -26.03
C PHE A 483 -4.36 12.37 -27.25
N SER A 484 -3.05 12.33 -27.01
CA SER A 484 -2.10 12.05 -28.08
C SER A 484 -2.20 10.58 -28.50
N ILE A 485 -1.72 10.27 -29.70
CA ILE A 485 -1.88 8.96 -30.38
C ILE A 485 -0.95 7.86 -29.77
N ARG A 486 -0.16 8.20 -28.74
CA ARG A 486 0.85 7.33 -28.10
C ARG A 486 0.55 7.14 -26.62
N GLU A 487 1.51 6.60 -25.87
CA GLU A 487 1.52 6.73 -24.41
C GLU A 487 1.39 8.20 -24.02
N ASN A 488 0.33 8.53 -23.29
CA ASN A 488 0.16 9.82 -22.66
C ASN A 488 0.74 9.71 -21.24
N SER A 489 1.64 10.61 -20.86
CA SER A 489 2.24 10.59 -19.52
C SER A 489 1.61 11.68 -18.66
N MET A 490 0.98 11.26 -17.56
CA MET A 490 0.38 12.13 -16.56
C MET A 490 1.34 12.24 -15.36
N PHE A 491 1.51 13.44 -14.84
CA PHE A 491 2.26 13.71 -13.60
C PHE A 491 1.44 14.65 -12.72
N ALA A 492 1.43 14.43 -11.42
CA ALA A 492 0.89 15.34 -10.42
C ALA A 492 2.05 15.79 -9.53
N VAL A 493 2.20 17.09 -9.28
CA VAL A 493 3.24 17.66 -8.42
C VAL A 493 2.58 18.61 -7.42
N VAL A 494 2.62 18.27 -6.14
CA VAL A 494 2.06 19.07 -5.04
C VAL A 494 3.13 20.00 -4.49
N VAL A 495 2.78 21.26 -4.28
CA VAL A 495 3.68 22.30 -3.78
C VAL A 495 3.07 23.06 -2.59
N ASP A 496 3.93 23.74 -1.84
CA ASP A 496 3.53 24.78 -0.90
C ASP A 496 3.54 26.19 -1.53
N ALA A 497 3.19 27.20 -0.73
CA ALA A 497 3.15 28.61 -1.14
C ALA A 497 4.53 29.16 -1.59
N GLU A 498 5.63 28.54 -1.14
CA GLU A 498 6.99 28.88 -1.59
C GLU A 498 7.41 28.13 -2.87
N ASN A 499 6.50 27.36 -3.48
CA ASN A 499 6.75 26.49 -4.64
C ASN A 499 7.84 25.43 -4.38
N ARG A 500 8.01 24.98 -3.12
CA ARG A 500 8.79 23.76 -2.81
C ARG A 500 7.90 22.55 -3.10
N VAL A 501 8.48 21.50 -3.67
CA VAL A 501 7.71 20.28 -3.98
C VAL A 501 7.59 19.44 -2.73
N LEU A 502 6.36 19.21 -2.30
CA LEU A 502 6.03 18.34 -1.18
C LEU A 502 5.99 16.89 -1.65
N ASP A 503 5.25 16.61 -2.72
CA ASP A 503 5.27 15.29 -3.35
C ASP A 503 4.93 15.28 -4.84
N SER A 504 5.15 14.14 -5.50
CA SER A 504 4.71 13.90 -6.87
C SER A 504 4.29 12.45 -7.08
N SER A 505 3.37 12.23 -8.01
CA SER A 505 3.09 10.91 -8.57
C SER A 505 3.03 10.96 -10.09
N SER A 506 3.32 9.85 -10.77
CA SER A 506 3.34 9.78 -12.24
C SER A 506 2.74 8.48 -12.74
N ILE A 507 2.05 8.54 -13.87
CA ILE A 507 1.44 7.38 -14.50
C ILE A 507 1.45 7.48 -16.03
N SER A 508 1.86 6.40 -16.68
CA SER A 508 1.78 6.26 -18.14
C SER A 508 0.51 5.51 -18.51
N VAL A 509 -0.31 6.09 -19.38
CA VAL A 509 -1.56 5.52 -19.90
C VAL A 509 -1.52 5.49 -21.43
N ILE A 510 -2.27 4.59 -22.07
CA ILE A 510 -2.19 4.35 -23.51
C ILE A 510 -3.44 4.83 -24.26
N ASN A 511 -3.30 5.03 -25.57
CA ASN A 511 -4.40 5.30 -26.49
C ASN A 511 -4.76 4.00 -27.24
N SER A 512 -5.98 3.50 -27.06
CA SER A 512 -6.39 2.15 -27.49
C SER A 512 -6.28 1.91 -28.99
N LYS A 513 -6.52 2.94 -29.83
CA LYS A 513 -6.51 2.82 -31.30
C LYS A 513 -5.20 2.35 -31.93
N LEU A 514 -4.08 2.35 -31.21
CA LEU A 514 -2.78 1.85 -31.70
C LEU A 514 -2.04 0.95 -30.70
N ALA A 515 -2.76 0.27 -29.79
CA ALA A 515 -2.20 -0.73 -28.88
C ALA A 515 -1.75 -2.05 -29.56
N MET A 516 -1.39 -2.02 -30.86
CA MET A 516 -0.92 -3.18 -31.62
C MET A 516 -0.07 -2.82 -32.85
N ASN A 517 0.98 -2.02 -32.64
CA ASN A 517 2.16 -2.05 -33.51
C ASN A 517 3.42 -2.21 -32.65
N SER A 518 4.44 -2.87 -33.19
CA SER A 518 5.74 -3.04 -32.54
C SER A 518 6.44 -1.68 -32.32
N GLY A 519 7.56 -1.65 -31.59
CA GLY A 519 8.39 -0.44 -31.44
C GLY A 519 9.09 0.03 -32.73
N GLU A 520 8.57 -0.37 -33.89
CA GLU A 520 8.99 0.05 -35.22
C GLU A 520 8.35 1.39 -35.55
N PHE A 521 9.13 2.30 -36.14
CA PHE A 521 8.65 3.60 -36.57
C PHE A 521 8.68 3.68 -38.09
N LYS A 522 7.69 4.35 -38.68
CA LYS A 522 7.47 4.40 -40.15
C LYS A 522 8.66 4.93 -40.97
N ASP A 523 9.61 5.58 -40.30
CA ASP A 523 10.81 6.22 -40.84
C ASP A 523 12.12 5.62 -40.29
N VAL A 524 12.08 4.47 -39.62
CA VAL A 524 13.26 3.72 -39.13
C VAL A 524 13.23 2.30 -39.67
N ALA A 525 13.78 2.11 -40.87
CA ALA A 525 13.90 0.80 -41.50
C ALA A 525 14.82 -0.15 -40.69
N LYS A 526 14.60 -1.47 -40.80
CA LYS A 526 15.38 -2.49 -40.08
C LYS A 526 16.87 -2.54 -40.45
N SER A 527 17.24 -1.93 -41.59
CA SER A 527 18.62 -1.72 -42.03
C SER A 527 19.27 -0.43 -41.52
N HIS A 528 18.55 0.40 -40.76
CA HIS A 528 19.11 1.61 -40.16
C HIS A 528 20.07 1.24 -39.02
N TRP A 529 21.27 1.85 -39.01
CA TRP A 529 22.38 1.48 -38.12
C TRP A 529 22.06 1.49 -36.61
N ALA A 530 21.04 2.25 -36.19
CA ALA A 530 20.57 2.34 -34.80
C ALA A 530 19.17 1.74 -34.59
N TYR A 531 18.67 0.89 -35.49
CA TYR A 531 17.32 0.32 -35.39
C TYR A 531 17.12 -0.40 -34.05
N GLU A 532 18.07 -1.24 -33.65
CA GLU A 532 18.01 -1.99 -32.39
C GLU A 532 18.06 -1.08 -31.16
N GLU A 533 18.97 -0.08 -31.09
CA GLU A 533 18.97 0.82 -29.93
C GLU A 533 17.75 1.75 -29.90
N ILE A 534 17.16 2.11 -31.04
CA ILE A 534 15.91 2.88 -31.11
C ILE A 534 14.73 2.03 -30.58
N LEU A 535 14.63 0.78 -31.03
CA LEU A 535 13.63 -0.18 -30.57
C LEU A 535 13.75 -0.40 -29.06
N GLN A 536 14.94 -0.76 -28.57
CA GLN A 536 15.22 -0.95 -27.15
C GLN A 536 14.92 0.31 -26.33
N ALA A 537 15.36 1.50 -26.78
CA ALA A 537 15.12 2.75 -26.07
C ALA A 537 13.63 3.10 -25.95
N THR A 538 12.80 2.65 -26.90
CA THR A 538 11.34 2.74 -26.82
C THR A 538 10.76 1.69 -25.88
N THR A 539 11.22 0.44 -25.94
CA THR A 539 10.76 -0.64 -25.04
C THR A 539 11.01 -0.32 -23.57
N VAL A 540 12.15 0.28 -23.21
CA VAL A 540 12.44 0.77 -21.85
C VAL A 540 12.03 2.23 -21.61
N LYS A 541 11.13 2.79 -22.43
CA LYS A 541 10.47 4.10 -22.27
C LYS A 541 11.40 5.32 -22.12
N LEU A 542 12.66 5.21 -22.55
CA LEU A 542 13.62 6.32 -22.57
C LEU A 542 13.27 7.34 -23.67
N VAL A 543 12.77 6.87 -24.81
CA VAL A 543 12.47 7.70 -25.98
C VAL A 543 11.08 7.42 -26.56
N ASN A 544 10.32 8.49 -26.74
CA ASN A 544 9.02 8.48 -27.42
C ASN A 544 9.21 9.06 -28.83
N GLY A 545 8.49 8.54 -29.82
CA GLY A 545 8.37 9.15 -31.15
C GLY A 545 7.28 10.22 -31.22
N TYR A 546 7.03 10.76 -32.41
CA TYR A 546 6.05 11.82 -32.67
C TYR A 546 4.66 11.25 -32.97
N SER A 547 3.61 12.05 -32.75
CA SER A 547 2.20 11.67 -32.90
C SER A 547 1.80 11.18 -34.29
N ASP A 548 2.59 11.50 -35.33
CA ASP A 548 2.40 11.03 -36.71
C ASP A 548 2.97 9.61 -36.97
N GLY A 549 3.50 8.94 -35.95
CA GLY A 549 4.15 7.63 -36.06
C GLY A 549 5.66 7.68 -36.34
N SER A 550 6.27 8.85 -36.57
CA SER A 550 7.71 8.98 -36.84
C SER A 550 8.60 8.92 -35.60
N PHE A 551 9.87 8.59 -35.79
CA PHE A 551 10.95 8.74 -34.82
C PHE A 551 11.89 9.92 -35.14
N LYS A 552 12.05 10.24 -36.41
CA LYS A 552 12.99 11.22 -36.98
C LYS A 552 14.44 10.96 -36.54
N PRO A 553 15.05 9.83 -36.99
CA PRO A 553 16.37 9.41 -36.51
C PRO A 553 17.50 10.42 -36.81
N SER A 554 17.36 11.17 -37.90
CA SER A 554 18.31 12.20 -38.35
C SER A 554 18.07 13.58 -37.75
N ASP A 555 16.92 13.84 -37.10
CA ASP A 555 16.62 15.16 -36.54
C ASP A 555 17.60 15.50 -35.41
N SER A 556 18.14 16.72 -35.44
CA SER A 556 19.01 17.23 -34.38
C SER A 556 18.22 17.54 -33.10
N ILE A 557 18.71 17.07 -31.96
CA ILE A 557 18.09 17.28 -30.64
C ILE A 557 18.28 18.73 -30.15
N ASN A 558 17.25 19.30 -29.54
CA ASN A 558 17.34 20.56 -28.78
C ASN A 558 17.50 20.35 -27.27
N ARG A 559 17.85 21.43 -26.56
CA ARG A 559 18.17 21.38 -25.12
C ARG A 559 17.04 20.82 -24.25
N ARG A 560 15.76 21.18 -24.46
CA ARG A 560 14.67 20.57 -23.66
C ARG A 560 14.52 19.07 -23.95
N GLN A 561 14.57 18.65 -25.21
CA GLN A 561 14.44 17.24 -25.59
C GLN A 561 15.52 16.38 -24.91
N SER A 562 16.75 16.90 -24.83
CA SER A 562 17.83 16.20 -24.11
C SER A 562 17.53 16.03 -22.61
N MET A 563 16.99 17.06 -21.95
CA MET A 563 16.62 16.96 -20.52
C MET A 563 15.49 15.96 -20.32
N MET A 564 14.43 16.01 -21.12
CA MET A 564 13.29 15.09 -21.03
C MET A 564 13.74 13.62 -21.18
N MET A 565 14.65 13.33 -22.12
CA MET A 565 15.19 11.99 -22.33
C MET A 565 16.13 11.54 -21.20
N LEU A 566 16.92 12.44 -20.60
CA LEU A 566 17.71 12.13 -19.40
C LEU A 566 16.85 11.92 -18.16
N ASN A 567 15.77 12.69 -18.01
CA ASN A 567 14.88 12.58 -16.84
C ASN A 567 14.25 11.19 -16.74
N ARG A 568 13.93 10.59 -17.90
CA ARG A 568 13.47 9.19 -18.01
C ARG A 568 14.58 8.17 -17.75
N LEU A 569 15.80 8.40 -18.27
CA LEU A 569 16.97 7.55 -18.00
C LEU A 569 17.28 7.41 -16.50
N PHE A 570 17.20 8.51 -15.76
CA PHE A 570 17.48 8.54 -14.33
C PHE A 570 16.24 8.40 -13.44
N SER A 571 15.09 8.04 -14.01
CA SER A 571 13.79 7.95 -13.31
C SER A 571 13.57 9.11 -12.32
N SER A 572 13.91 10.34 -12.73
CA SER A 572 13.97 11.48 -11.81
C SER A 572 12.59 12.09 -11.61
N GLU A 573 11.90 11.59 -10.58
CA GLU A 573 10.46 11.75 -10.34
C GLU A 573 10.02 13.21 -10.19
N LYS A 574 10.73 13.98 -9.36
CA LYS A 574 10.43 15.40 -9.07
C LYS A 574 11.71 16.23 -8.82
N PRO A 575 11.71 17.52 -9.21
CA PRO A 575 12.65 18.51 -8.64
C PRO A 575 12.23 18.85 -7.20
N GLY A 576 13.15 19.38 -6.38
CA GLY A 576 12.84 19.83 -5.02
C GLY A 576 12.02 21.12 -4.95
N SER A 577 11.97 21.89 -6.04
CA SER A 577 11.17 23.12 -6.16
C SER A 577 10.77 23.39 -7.61
N LEU A 578 9.64 24.07 -7.80
CA LEU A 578 9.23 24.62 -9.10
C LEU A 578 9.80 26.02 -9.40
N SER A 579 10.71 26.52 -8.56
CA SER A 579 11.47 27.75 -8.80
C SER A 579 12.22 27.71 -10.14
N ILE A 580 12.13 28.79 -10.91
CA ILE A 580 12.63 28.85 -12.29
C ILE A 580 14.04 29.49 -12.34
N PRO A 581 15.10 28.74 -12.70
CA PRO A 581 16.47 29.25 -12.71
C PRO A 581 16.89 29.94 -14.03
N PHE A 582 15.99 30.03 -15.02
CA PHE A 582 16.30 30.53 -16.37
C PHE A 582 15.26 31.53 -16.89
N LYS A 583 15.73 32.65 -17.46
CA LYS A 583 14.93 33.82 -17.88
C LYS A 583 13.96 33.56 -19.05
N ASP A 584 14.17 32.48 -19.80
CA ASP A 584 13.40 32.05 -20.97
C ASP A 584 12.69 30.70 -20.74
N VAL A 585 12.47 30.34 -19.48
CA VAL A 585 11.68 29.18 -19.06
C VAL A 585 10.51 29.66 -18.20
N THR A 586 9.40 28.93 -18.28
CA THR A 586 8.17 29.16 -17.53
C THR A 586 7.59 27.81 -17.12
N LEU A 587 6.65 27.77 -16.18
CA LEU A 587 5.92 26.53 -15.85
C LEU A 587 5.09 25.98 -17.04
N SER A 588 4.76 26.82 -18.03
CA SER A 588 4.15 26.41 -19.30
C SER A 588 5.14 25.91 -20.36
N THR A 589 6.45 25.95 -20.10
CA THR A 589 7.48 25.44 -21.01
C THR A 589 7.42 23.92 -21.07
N SER A 590 7.33 23.36 -22.27
CA SER A 590 7.28 21.90 -22.45
C SER A 590 8.57 21.25 -21.92
N GLY A 591 8.41 20.21 -21.09
CA GLY A 591 9.53 19.55 -20.40
C GLY A 591 10.09 20.33 -19.20
N VAL A 592 9.35 21.29 -18.63
CA VAL A 592 9.85 22.13 -17.51
C VAL A 592 10.36 21.30 -16.34
N LEU A 593 9.66 20.26 -15.89
CA LEU A 593 10.11 19.42 -14.76
C LEU A 593 11.51 18.81 -15.02
N ALA A 594 11.76 18.32 -16.24
CA ALA A 594 13.06 17.82 -16.65
C ALA A 594 14.14 18.93 -16.75
N ILE A 595 13.76 20.15 -17.13
CA ILE A 595 14.65 21.32 -17.16
C ILE A 595 15.06 21.72 -15.72
N LEU A 596 14.11 21.72 -14.78
CA LEU A 596 14.36 22.02 -13.37
C LEU A 596 15.24 20.94 -12.73
N ASN A 597 14.88 19.66 -12.87
CA ASN A 597 15.72 18.53 -12.44
C ASN A 597 17.15 18.62 -13.01
N GLY A 598 17.29 18.92 -14.30
CA GLY A 598 18.59 19.05 -14.95
C GLY A 598 19.42 20.25 -14.48
N ALA A 599 18.78 21.31 -13.97
CA ALA A 599 19.44 22.48 -13.39
C ALA A 599 19.83 22.25 -11.93
N GLU A 600 18.91 21.72 -11.12
CA GLU A 600 19.08 21.40 -9.70
C GLU A 600 20.18 20.36 -9.50
N LYS A 601 20.17 19.27 -10.28
CA LYS A 601 21.22 18.23 -10.27
C LYS A 601 22.48 18.64 -11.05
N GLY A 602 22.57 19.88 -11.53
CA GLY A 602 23.76 20.44 -12.19
C GLY A 602 24.12 19.85 -13.56
N TYR A 603 23.28 18.97 -14.12
CA TYR A 603 23.49 18.31 -15.42
C TYR A 603 23.69 19.34 -16.55
N ILE A 604 22.87 20.40 -16.52
CA ILE A 604 22.90 21.48 -17.51
C ILE A 604 23.09 22.85 -16.87
N LYS A 605 24.01 23.63 -17.44
CA LYS A 605 24.20 25.04 -17.10
C LYS A 605 23.53 25.92 -18.16
N GLY A 606 22.91 27.00 -17.72
CA GLY A 606 22.40 28.05 -18.59
C GLY A 606 23.54 28.90 -19.17
N LEU A 607 23.24 29.67 -20.22
CA LEU A 607 24.13 30.66 -20.81
C LEU A 607 23.62 32.04 -20.43
N ASN A 608 24.37 32.80 -19.64
CA ASN A 608 24.01 34.16 -19.17
C ASN A 608 22.62 34.27 -18.50
N GLY A 609 22.17 33.19 -17.84
CA GLY A 609 20.85 33.07 -17.23
C GLY A 609 19.73 32.55 -18.14
N PHE A 610 20.04 32.09 -19.36
CA PHE A 610 19.09 31.53 -20.31
C PHE A 610 19.29 30.02 -20.51
N PHE A 611 18.21 29.26 -20.63
CA PHE A 611 18.20 27.85 -20.96
C PHE A 611 18.34 27.60 -22.46
N LEU A 612 17.69 28.42 -23.29
CA LEU A 612 17.54 28.30 -24.75
C LEU A 612 16.85 26.98 -25.19
N PRO A 613 15.55 26.76 -24.88
CA PRO A 613 14.86 25.47 -25.05
C PRO A 613 14.91 24.84 -26.44
N GLU A 614 14.92 25.68 -27.50
CA GLU A 614 14.94 25.24 -28.90
C GLU A 614 16.35 25.08 -29.49
N LYS A 615 17.39 25.58 -28.81
CA LYS A 615 18.76 25.54 -29.32
C LYS A 615 19.23 24.09 -29.45
N LYS A 616 19.73 23.74 -30.64
CA LYS A 616 20.28 22.41 -30.93
C LYS A 616 21.55 22.17 -30.12
N LEU A 617 21.74 20.93 -29.65
CA LEU A 617 22.94 20.51 -28.92
C LEU A 617 24.02 20.01 -29.88
N THR A 618 25.27 20.44 -29.64
CA THR A 618 26.45 19.82 -30.26
C THR A 618 26.82 18.52 -29.55
N ARG A 619 27.52 17.62 -30.26
CA ARG A 619 27.98 16.33 -29.71
C ARG A 619 28.88 16.52 -28.49
N ALA A 620 29.73 17.55 -28.48
CA ALA A 620 30.52 17.95 -27.30
C ALA A 620 29.66 18.41 -26.11
N GLN A 621 28.61 19.20 -26.35
CA GLN A 621 27.71 19.65 -25.29
C GLN A 621 26.92 18.47 -24.68
N MET A 622 26.48 17.52 -25.52
CA MET A 622 25.82 16.31 -25.03
C MET A 622 26.75 15.43 -24.18
N ALA A 623 28.01 15.27 -24.61
CA ALA A 623 29.01 14.56 -23.82
C ALA A 623 29.25 15.21 -22.45
N LEU A 624 29.37 16.54 -22.38
CA LEU A 624 29.48 17.28 -21.13
C LEU A 624 28.25 17.10 -20.21
N ILE A 625 27.04 17.16 -20.76
CA ILE A 625 25.79 16.98 -20.01
C ILE A 625 25.69 15.56 -19.44
N LEU A 626 25.88 14.52 -20.28
CA LEU A 626 25.77 13.13 -19.83
C LEU A 626 26.89 12.75 -18.85
N SER A 627 28.11 13.26 -19.07
CA SER A 627 29.24 13.01 -18.16
C SER A 627 29.10 13.72 -16.81
N ARG A 628 28.30 14.81 -16.72
CA ARG A 628 27.89 15.44 -15.45
C ARG A 628 26.81 14.62 -14.75
N ALA A 629 25.79 14.18 -15.51
CA ALA A 629 24.70 13.36 -14.97
C ALA A 629 25.12 11.94 -14.53
N LEU A 630 26.30 11.50 -14.95
CA LEU A 630 26.96 10.26 -14.48
C LEU A 630 28.16 10.53 -13.55
N GLU A 631 28.35 11.78 -13.09
CA GLU A 631 29.41 12.24 -12.16
C GLU A 631 30.88 11.94 -12.54
N LEU A 632 31.11 11.46 -13.77
CA LEU A 632 32.39 10.90 -14.23
C LEU A 632 33.56 11.88 -14.17
N THR A 633 33.30 13.20 -14.26
CA THR A 633 34.36 14.22 -14.31
C THR A 633 35.19 14.31 -13.03
N ASN A 634 34.69 13.78 -11.90
CA ASN A 634 35.34 13.87 -10.59
C ASN A 634 36.28 12.68 -10.32
N ASN A 635 36.05 11.52 -10.93
CA ASN A 635 36.64 10.23 -10.53
C ASN A 635 37.60 9.59 -11.54
N ALA A 636 37.99 10.31 -12.62
CA ALA A 636 38.77 9.77 -13.74
C ALA A 636 40.26 9.46 -13.42
N LYS A 637 40.52 8.39 -12.65
CA LYS A 637 41.88 7.84 -12.43
C LYS A 637 42.39 7.02 -13.62
N GLY A 638 42.91 7.72 -14.63
CA GLY A 638 44.05 7.26 -15.43
C GLY A 638 43.81 6.26 -16.56
N LYS A 639 43.75 6.78 -17.80
CA LYS A 639 44.61 6.34 -18.92
C LYS A 639 44.56 7.38 -20.03
N ASN A 640 45.71 7.95 -20.40
CA ASN A 640 45.82 8.94 -21.49
C ASN A 640 45.75 8.26 -22.86
N THR A 641 44.58 7.74 -23.23
CA THR A 641 44.28 7.41 -24.63
C THR A 641 43.70 8.64 -25.33
N HIS A 642 43.90 8.76 -26.64
CA HIS A 642 43.40 9.89 -27.45
C HIS A 642 42.47 9.34 -28.54
N PRO A 643 41.22 8.94 -28.20
CA PRO A 643 40.40 8.07 -29.04
C PRO A 643 39.94 8.68 -30.37
N PHE A 644 39.96 10.01 -30.50
CA PHE A 644 39.50 10.74 -31.68
C PHE A 644 40.53 11.80 -32.08
N ARG A 645 40.71 12.05 -33.38
CA ARG A 645 41.74 12.98 -33.90
C ARG A 645 41.38 14.47 -33.77
N ASP A 646 40.11 14.78 -33.50
CA ASP A 646 39.51 16.12 -33.52
C ASP A 646 38.94 16.55 -32.16
N VAL A 647 39.43 15.95 -31.07
CA VAL A 647 39.09 16.31 -29.68
C VAL A 647 40.36 16.78 -28.97
N PRO A 648 40.66 18.08 -28.95
CA PRO A 648 41.89 18.60 -28.33
C PRO A 648 41.93 18.36 -26.82
N GLN A 649 43.10 18.01 -26.28
CA GLN A 649 43.30 17.74 -24.84
C GLN A 649 42.95 18.92 -23.93
N ASN A 650 43.01 20.16 -24.45
CA ASN A 650 42.67 21.38 -23.73
C ASN A 650 41.19 21.81 -23.86
N ALA A 651 40.35 21.06 -24.58
CA ALA A 651 38.93 21.38 -24.70
C ALA A 651 38.16 21.02 -23.42
N GLU A 652 37.18 21.85 -23.01
CA GLU A 652 36.33 21.61 -21.82
C GLU A 652 35.72 20.20 -21.80
N TYR A 653 35.31 19.72 -22.99
CA TYR A 653 34.68 18.42 -23.20
C TYR A 653 35.64 17.23 -23.28
N PHE A 654 36.97 17.42 -23.29
CA PHE A 654 37.94 16.32 -23.48
C PHE A 654 37.74 15.19 -22.45
N LYS A 655 37.73 15.52 -21.15
CA LYS A 655 37.53 14.54 -20.06
C LYS A 655 36.19 13.82 -20.15
N ALA A 656 35.13 14.53 -20.55
CA ALA A 656 33.78 13.99 -20.68
C ALA A 656 33.67 13.00 -21.86
N VAL A 657 34.24 13.35 -23.01
CA VAL A 657 34.32 12.45 -24.18
C VAL A 657 35.16 11.22 -23.84
N GLN A 658 36.30 11.40 -23.17
CA GLN A 658 37.16 10.29 -22.76
C GLN A 658 36.43 9.29 -21.85
N ALA A 659 35.83 9.76 -20.74
CA ALA A 659 35.16 8.90 -19.78
C ALA A 659 33.96 8.15 -20.40
N LEU A 660 33.17 8.82 -21.24
CA LEU A 660 32.04 8.17 -21.95
C LEU A 660 32.49 7.19 -23.05
N THR A 661 33.71 7.33 -23.58
CA THR A 661 34.31 6.36 -24.51
C THR A 661 34.98 5.18 -23.81
N ASP A 662 35.54 5.37 -22.62
CA ASP A 662 36.06 4.26 -21.80
C ASP A 662 34.93 3.40 -21.20
N LEU A 663 33.76 4.01 -20.94
CA LEU A 663 32.51 3.30 -20.65
C LEU A 663 31.83 2.70 -21.89
N GLY A 664 32.34 2.91 -23.11
CA GLY A 664 31.74 2.39 -24.35
C GLY A 664 30.43 3.06 -24.80
N ILE A 665 29.91 4.05 -24.04
CA ILE A 665 28.70 4.81 -24.39
C ILE A 665 28.91 5.55 -25.72
N ILE A 666 30.06 6.21 -25.88
CA ILE A 666 30.53 6.78 -27.15
C ILE A 666 31.46 5.79 -27.83
N THR A 667 31.04 5.23 -28.96
CA THR A 667 31.81 4.26 -29.75
C THR A 667 33.08 4.87 -30.35
N LYS A 668 34.17 4.10 -30.37
CA LYS A 668 35.49 4.53 -30.87
C LYS A 668 35.47 4.62 -32.40
N GLN A 669 35.89 5.77 -32.94
CA GLN A 669 35.95 6.10 -34.36
C GLN A 669 37.15 7.05 -34.60
N SER A 670 37.57 7.28 -35.85
CA SER A 670 38.70 8.19 -36.14
C SER A 670 38.45 9.66 -35.73
N TYR A 671 37.17 10.09 -35.70
CA TYR A 671 36.74 11.46 -35.43
C TYR A 671 35.47 11.46 -34.58
N PHE A 672 35.39 12.35 -33.59
CA PHE A 672 34.22 12.54 -32.74
C PHE A 672 33.24 13.58 -33.30
N ARG A 673 33.74 14.55 -34.06
CA ARG A 673 33.02 15.71 -34.60
C ARG A 673 32.32 16.54 -33.52
N PRO A 674 33.08 17.17 -32.60
CA PRO A 674 32.52 17.83 -31.41
C PRO A 674 31.50 18.94 -31.68
N ASN A 675 31.65 19.65 -32.81
CA ASN A 675 30.84 20.81 -33.17
C ASN A 675 29.60 20.47 -34.01
N GLU A 676 29.48 19.24 -34.54
CA GLU A 676 28.25 18.80 -35.21
C GLU A 676 27.11 18.64 -34.19
N THR A 677 25.87 18.84 -34.64
CA THR A 677 24.68 18.60 -33.80
C THR A 677 24.42 17.11 -33.61
N ILE A 678 23.99 16.71 -32.42
CA ILE A 678 23.65 15.30 -32.14
C ILE A 678 22.25 14.96 -32.66
N THR A 679 22.12 13.86 -33.41
CA THR A 679 20.82 13.39 -33.92
C THR A 679 20.06 12.53 -32.91
N ARG A 680 18.74 12.40 -33.08
CA ARG A 680 17.89 11.58 -32.21
C ARG A 680 18.32 10.12 -32.12
N ALA A 681 18.75 9.52 -33.22
CA ALA A 681 19.31 8.16 -33.23
C ALA A 681 20.63 8.07 -32.44
N GLN A 682 21.54 9.04 -32.62
CA GLN A 682 22.82 9.06 -31.91
C GLN A 682 22.63 9.13 -30.39
N PHE A 683 21.69 9.93 -29.91
CA PHE A 683 21.45 10.03 -28.47
C PHE A 683 20.68 8.83 -27.91
N ALA A 684 19.70 8.26 -28.62
CA ALA A 684 19.01 7.04 -28.19
C ALA A 684 19.99 5.88 -27.96
N ALA A 685 20.97 5.71 -28.84
CA ALA A 685 22.03 4.72 -28.70
C ALA A 685 22.96 4.98 -27.50
N MET A 686 23.26 6.24 -27.18
CA MET A 686 24.01 6.60 -25.96
C MET A 686 23.18 6.32 -24.69
N LEU A 687 21.89 6.61 -24.70
CA LEU A 687 20.99 6.39 -23.57
C LEU A 687 20.86 4.90 -23.24
N ILE A 688 20.70 4.03 -24.24
CA ILE A 688 20.59 2.57 -24.03
C ILE A 688 21.87 1.99 -23.44
N ARG A 689 23.05 2.34 -23.96
CA ARG A 689 24.33 1.89 -23.40
C ARG A 689 24.52 2.39 -21.97
N THR A 690 24.06 3.61 -21.68
CA THR A 690 24.08 4.15 -20.30
C THR A 690 23.13 3.38 -19.38
N HIS A 691 21.91 3.08 -19.84
CA HIS A 691 20.91 2.32 -19.07
C HIS A 691 21.39 0.90 -18.73
N GLN A 692 22.02 0.22 -19.69
CA GLN A 692 22.66 -1.09 -19.49
C GLN A 692 23.72 -1.02 -18.37
N ILE A 693 24.66 -0.06 -18.45
CA ILE A 693 25.71 0.13 -17.43
C ILE A 693 25.13 0.42 -16.04
N LEU A 694 24.07 1.24 -15.95
CA LEU A 694 23.41 1.54 -14.68
C LEU A 694 22.72 0.30 -14.06
N ASN A 695 22.12 -0.56 -14.88
CA ASN A 695 21.50 -1.81 -14.44
C ASN A 695 22.55 -2.85 -14.00
N ASP A 696 23.61 -3.04 -14.78
CA ASP A 696 24.73 -3.93 -14.46
C ASP A 696 25.37 -3.57 -13.11
N ASN A 697 25.55 -2.28 -12.84
CA ASN A 697 26.13 -1.79 -11.59
C ASN A 697 25.18 -2.01 -10.40
N LYS A 698 23.86 -1.84 -10.58
CA LYS A 698 22.87 -2.21 -9.55
C LYS A 698 22.91 -3.70 -9.24
N GLN A 699 22.96 -4.57 -10.25
CA GLN A 699 23.06 -6.02 -10.05
C GLN A 699 24.35 -6.42 -9.33
N LYS A 700 25.49 -5.81 -9.67
CA LYS A 700 26.78 -6.05 -8.98
C LYS A 700 26.78 -5.59 -7.53
N ALA A 701 26.10 -4.50 -7.19
CA ALA A 701 25.95 -4.05 -5.81
C ALA A 701 25.08 -5.02 -4.98
N LEU A 702 23.94 -5.44 -5.52
CA LEU A 702 23.07 -6.45 -4.91
C LEU A 702 23.81 -7.78 -4.70
N GLY A 703 24.51 -8.28 -5.74
CA GLY A 703 25.32 -9.51 -5.68
C GLY A 703 26.64 -9.41 -4.92
N ALA A 704 26.91 -8.27 -4.26
CA ALA A 704 28.01 -8.09 -3.30
C ALA A 704 27.49 -7.79 -1.87
N THR A 705 26.17 -7.83 -1.67
CA THR A 705 25.48 -7.67 -0.38
C THR A 705 24.75 -8.97 0.04
N LEU A 706 24.97 -10.05 -0.73
CA LEU A 706 24.55 -11.43 -0.51
C LEU A 706 25.80 -12.33 -0.45
#